data_AF-A0A851GJ42-F1
#
_entry.id   AF-A0A851GJ42-F1
#
_cell.length_a   1.000
_cell.length_b   1.000
_cell.length_c   1.000
_cell.angle_alpha   90.00
_cell.angle_beta   90.00
_cell.angle_gamma   90.00
#
_symmetry.space_group_name_H-M   'P 1'
#
loop_
_entity.id
_entity.type
_entity.pdbx_description
1 polymer ?
#
loop_
_entity_poly.entity_id
_entity_poly.type
_entity_poly.pdbx_seq_one_letter_code
_entity_poly.pdbx_strand_id
1 'polypeptide(L)'
;MQKTQFARYGAAVTALTLIPLTYQLINRPNSIPHAETHTAVDSKTKQQTPHSHCQGCTGHAPHDARQNSSYGTIGLLWETSLPNPAEAAITLEITNGAPLASEYRVGERPQLVLEDGTEVQVEVSSRYVHSDGTVAVDALVPIKQDGAPDGHLHMQWNDQDGFFLGQIEFPNHPLAYEITRQNDGTPVITRRTIDQLLCAEVEPSTMHVRYGMPAVDEALASEWEATSEETTAAEGETTITEEAAMLVPALNSYPSAEAVVYLDFDGEEVKGTSWGSNISAAPTGYSAAKITDIWKRVAADMEPFNLNVTTEEAVYLNAPATRRIRCIITPSNEWYYSPSVGGVAKRSSFTWSGDTPCWAFSDNLLNGTKYIAECCSHEVGHTLGLAHDGKDSTTYYAGHGSGAVGWAPIMGNGYYKTLTQWSKGEYSGATNTQDDLAIIASNTNGFGYRNDDHSSKKQTASVIPRNANDQISATGVIETRGDVDIFELESGSGSVTLEVQPANSIANVDLMVELYDAQGSLISTANPGSLLNASISTQLDSGTYYLHVKATGYGTADTGSSDYASLGAYTIHGQLASDSQPSPYELTVSSLPEEDRDLGDDPDGDGLNNLAEHALGTNPDTLDTIQNFTSIEALGPSAAEFIIDLPAEIPADTIYVVEATCALESNEWTSIAICSDSGQWSGDASVSEEIGPNGKRRFRINDHSGESWTCRFMRVRFELANNS
;
A
#
# COMPACT_ATOMS: atom_id res chain seq x y z
N MET A 1 0.79 -4.51 -28.76
CA MET A 1 2.20 -4.83 -29.09
C MET A 1 2.64 -3.82 -30.14
N GLN A 2 3.41 -2.80 -29.75
CA GLN A 2 4.01 -1.85 -30.70
C GLN A 2 4.96 -2.61 -31.62
N LYS A 3 4.71 -2.60 -32.94
CA LYS A 3 5.56 -3.31 -33.91
C LYS A 3 6.95 -2.70 -33.87
N THR A 4 7.94 -3.53 -33.55
CA THR A 4 9.33 -3.12 -33.42
C THR A 4 10.19 -3.86 -34.45
N GLN A 5 11.14 -3.18 -35.10
CA GLN A 5 12.12 -3.83 -35.98
C GLN A 5 13.41 -4.19 -35.24
N PHE A 6 13.98 -5.36 -35.56
CA PHE A 6 15.13 -5.96 -34.85
C PHE A 6 16.28 -6.32 -35.80
N ALA A 7 17.52 -6.31 -35.29
CA ALA A 7 18.69 -6.84 -35.99
C ALA A 7 19.68 -7.56 -35.02
N ARG A 8 20.30 -8.68 -35.47
CA ARG A 8 21.15 -9.60 -34.66
C ARG A 8 22.60 -9.66 -35.18
N TYR A 9 23.58 -9.78 -34.26
CA TYR A 9 24.97 -10.19 -34.55
C TYR A 9 25.34 -11.51 -33.81
N GLY A 10 26.10 -12.41 -34.46
CA GLY A 10 26.48 -13.75 -33.95
C GLY A 10 27.88 -13.82 -33.33
N ALA A 11 28.17 -14.81 -32.46
CA ALA A 11 28.62 -16.13 -32.90
C ALA A 11 28.00 -17.36 -32.17
N ALA A 12 27.73 -18.40 -32.96
CA ALA A 12 27.37 -19.81 -32.67
C ALA A 12 25.87 -20.24 -32.55
N VAL A 13 25.32 -20.63 -33.72
CA VAL A 13 24.44 -21.79 -34.09
C VAL A 13 23.53 -22.40 -33.00
N THR A 14 22.19 -22.42 -33.16
CA THR A 14 21.43 -23.54 -33.78
C THR A 14 20.05 -23.08 -34.29
N ALA A 15 19.58 -23.71 -35.37
CA ALA A 15 18.40 -23.38 -36.18
C ALA A 15 17.04 -23.79 -35.57
N LEU A 16 15.98 -23.03 -35.89
CA LEU A 16 14.69 -23.61 -36.27
C LEU A 16 13.94 -22.67 -37.23
N THR A 17 13.58 -23.21 -38.39
CA THR A 17 12.72 -22.65 -39.45
C THR A 17 11.25 -22.63 -39.06
N LEU A 18 10.50 -21.61 -39.53
CA LEU A 18 9.17 -21.74 -40.16
C LEU A 18 8.74 -20.41 -40.80
N ILE A 19 8.34 -20.45 -42.07
CA ILE A 19 7.55 -19.44 -42.81
C ILE A 19 6.47 -20.22 -43.60
N PRO A 20 5.48 -19.59 -44.25
CA PRO A 20 4.16 -19.14 -43.76
C PRO A 20 3.00 -19.87 -44.46
N LEU A 21 1.74 -19.48 -44.19
CA LEU A 21 0.65 -19.54 -45.17
C LEU A 21 -0.42 -18.46 -44.88
N THR A 22 -0.78 -17.75 -45.94
CA THR A 22 -1.71 -16.61 -46.06
C THR A 22 -3.03 -16.99 -46.76
N TYR A 23 -4.10 -16.25 -46.42
CA TYR A 23 -5.22 -15.76 -47.29
C TYR A 23 -6.27 -16.80 -47.81
N GLN A 24 -7.58 -16.56 -48.03
CA GLN A 24 -8.48 -15.39 -47.98
C GLN A 24 -9.99 -15.79 -48.20
N LEU A 25 -10.90 -14.90 -47.76
CA LEU A 25 -12.17 -14.40 -48.38
C LEU A 25 -13.53 -15.17 -48.45
N ILE A 26 -14.55 -14.39 -48.01
CA ILE A 26 -15.86 -14.04 -48.64
C ILE A 26 -17.06 -15.02 -48.54
N ASN A 27 -18.13 -14.64 -47.81
CA ASN A 27 -19.40 -14.07 -48.34
C ASN A 27 -20.52 -13.96 -47.26
N ARG A 28 -21.19 -12.80 -47.19
CA ARG A 28 -22.60 -12.64 -46.74
C ARG A 28 -23.53 -12.96 -47.93
N PRO A 29 -24.83 -13.32 -47.76
CA PRO A 29 -25.89 -12.31 -47.58
C PRO A 29 -27.17 -12.73 -46.79
N ASN A 30 -27.88 -11.71 -46.27
CA ASN A 30 -29.35 -11.53 -46.11
C ASN A 30 -30.16 -12.56 -45.28
N SER A 31 -31.20 -12.27 -44.49
CA SER A 31 -32.23 -11.22 -44.47
C SER A 31 -33.13 -11.36 -43.21
N ILE A 32 -33.69 -10.24 -42.73
CA ILE A 32 -34.85 -10.03 -41.82
C ILE A 32 -36.14 -10.52 -42.56
N PRO A 33 -37.32 -10.95 -41.98
CA PRO A 33 -38.10 -10.22 -40.95
C PRO A 33 -39.09 -10.99 -40.02
N HIS A 34 -39.76 -10.16 -39.19
CA HIS A 34 -41.03 -10.33 -38.43
C HIS A 34 -40.91 -10.85 -36.99
N ALA A 35 -41.72 -10.44 -36.00
CA ALA A 35 -42.59 -9.29 -35.70
C ALA A 35 -43.39 -9.71 -34.44
N GLU A 36 -43.61 -8.77 -33.50
CA GLU A 36 -44.78 -8.72 -32.57
C GLU A 36 -44.91 -9.88 -31.53
N THR A 37 -45.37 -9.75 -30.28
CA THR A 37 -46.11 -8.73 -29.52
C THR A 37 -46.16 -9.15 -28.02
N HIS A 38 -46.42 -8.18 -27.14
CA HIS A 38 -47.16 -8.21 -25.85
C HIS A 38 -46.88 -9.35 -24.82
N THR A 39 -46.63 -9.05 -23.55
CA THR A 39 -47.66 -8.58 -22.61
C THR A 39 -47.05 -8.17 -21.27
N ALA A 40 -47.60 -7.10 -20.70
CA ALA A 40 -47.40 -6.68 -19.32
C ALA A 40 -48.19 -7.58 -18.35
N VAL A 41 -47.64 -7.82 -17.16
CA VAL A 41 -48.42 -8.23 -15.98
C VAL A 41 -47.99 -7.37 -14.78
N ASP A 42 -48.99 -6.66 -14.28
CA ASP A 42 -49.06 -5.84 -13.07
C ASP A 42 -49.05 -6.73 -11.82
N SER A 43 -48.31 -6.34 -10.76
CA SER A 43 -48.72 -6.68 -9.40
C SER A 43 -48.21 -5.67 -8.37
N LYS A 44 -49.18 -4.92 -7.83
CA LYS A 44 -49.12 -4.08 -6.65
C LYS A 44 -48.80 -4.91 -5.39
N THR A 45 -47.97 -4.38 -4.49
CA THR A 45 -48.30 -4.39 -3.05
C THR A 45 -47.53 -3.33 -2.23
N LYS A 46 -48.32 -2.40 -1.69
CA LYS A 46 -48.35 -1.85 -0.32
C LYS A 46 -47.07 -1.33 0.35
N GLN A 47 -47.03 0.01 0.40
CA GLN A 47 -46.40 0.83 1.43
C GLN A 47 -46.84 0.45 2.85
N GLN A 48 -45.87 0.40 3.76
CA GLN A 48 -46.06 0.70 5.18
C GLN A 48 -44.89 1.57 5.67
N THR A 49 -45.21 2.77 6.10
CA THR A 49 -44.36 3.66 6.90
C THR A 49 -44.34 3.19 8.35
N PRO A 50 -43.31 3.60 9.11
CA PRO A 50 -43.62 4.17 10.42
C PRO A 50 -42.82 5.45 10.74
N HIS A 51 -43.53 6.34 11.44
CA HIS A 51 -43.03 7.55 12.06
C HIS A 51 -42.59 7.29 13.51
N SER A 52 -41.42 7.83 13.86
CA SER A 52 -41.15 8.70 15.03
C SER A 52 -40.81 8.14 16.42
N HIS A 53 -39.91 8.90 17.06
CA HIS A 53 -39.58 9.07 18.49
C HIS A 53 -38.40 8.27 19.05
N CYS A 54 -37.22 8.92 18.96
CA CYS A 54 -36.05 8.67 19.78
C CYS A 54 -36.05 9.66 20.96
N GLN A 55 -36.07 9.14 22.20
CA GLN A 55 -35.66 9.86 23.41
C GLN A 55 -35.05 8.84 24.38
N GLY A 56 -33.77 9.01 24.69
CA GLY A 56 -33.14 8.46 25.89
C GLY A 56 -32.06 7.41 25.68
N CYS A 57 -30.91 7.78 25.11
CA CYS A 57 -29.68 7.01 25.27
C CYS A 57 -29.04 7.39 26.61
N THR A 58 -29.14 6.52 27.61
CA THR A 58 -28.23 6.48 28.77
C THR A 58 -27.48 5.18 28.73
N GLY A 59 -26.15 5.28 28.82
CA GLY A 59 -25.17 4.22 28.56
C GLY A 59 -25.49 2.89 29.22
N HIS A 60 -25.28 1.83 28.45
CA HIS A 60 -25.10 0.48 28.95
C HIS A 60 -23.68 0.09 28.59
N ALA A 61 -22.78 0.18 29.57
CA ALA A 61 -21.51 -0.52 29.50
C ALA A 61 -21.81 -2.03 29.48
N PRO A 62 -21.23 -2.82 28.56
CA PRO A 62 -21.37 -4.26 28.64
C PRO A 62 -20.70 -4.76 29.92
N HIS A 63 -21.44 -5.61 30.62
CA HIS A 63 -21.04 -6.31 31.82
C HIS A 63 -19.82 -7.20 31.53
N ASP A 64 -18.62 -6.75 31.86
CA ASP A 64 -17.55 -7.66 32.27
C ASP A 64 -17.02 -7.25 33.65
N ALA A 65 -17.71 -7.77 34.66
CA ALA A 65 -17.34 -7.64 36.06
C ALA A 65 -16.96 -9.01 36.60
N ARG A 66 -15.85 -9.57 36.10
CA ARG A 66 -15.01 -10.40 36.97
C ARG A 66 -13.96 -9.50 37.60
N GLN A 67 -14.22 -9.24 38.87
CA GLN A 67 -13.42 -8.45 39.79
C GLN A 67 -11.94 -8.87 39.79
N ASN A 68 -11.03 -7.90 39.73
CA ASN A 68 -9.71 -8.03 40.34
C ASN A 68 -9.38 -6.72 41.06
N SER A 69 -9.82 -6.62 42.31
CA SER A 69 -9.44 -5.56 43.25
C SER A 69 -8.35 -6.02 44.24
N SER A 70 -7.52 -7.00 43.86
CA SER A 70 -6.45 -7.49 44.74
C SER A 70 -5.17 -7.85 43.99
N TYR A 71 -4.66 -6.91 43.18
CA TYR A 71 -3.24 -6.93 42.82
C TYR A 71 -2.45 -6.44 44.04
N GLY A 72 -2.16 -7.36 44.97
CA GLY A 72 -1.33 -7.10 46.14
C GLY A 72 0.14 -6.96 45.73
N THR A 73 1.02 -7.79 46.29
CA THR A 73 2.43 -7.89 45.89
C THR A 73 2.70 -9.01 44.86
N ILE A 74 1.65 -9.62 44.32
CA ILE A 74 1.75 -10.74 43.36
C ILE A 74 2.26 -10.19 42.03
N GLY A 75 3.34 -10.75 41.50
CA GLY A 75 3.93 -10.32 40.22
C GLY A 75 4.87 -9.10 40.32
N LEU A 76 5.11 -8.57 41.52
CA LEU A 76 6.15 -7.57 41.76
C LEU A 76 7.50 -8.27 41.97
N LEU A 77 8.54 -7.81 41.27
CA LEU A 77 9.88 -8.37 41.40
C LEU A 77 10.65 -7.73 42.56
N TRP A 78 10.75 -6.40 42.60
CA TRP A 78 11.46 -5.66 43.64
C TRP A 78 10.59 -4.62 44.35
N GLU A 79 9.42 -4.34 43.80
CA GLU A 79 8.50 -3.35 44.34
C GLU A 79 7.77 -3.88 45.58
N THR A 80 7.60 -3.01 46.57
CA THR A 80 6.86 -3.36 47.79
C THR A 80 5.34 -3.19 47.65
N SER A 81 4.90 -2.49 46.61
CA SER A 81 3.51 -2.21 46.25
C SER A 81 3.41 -1.76 44.80
N LEU A 82 2.21 -1.77 44.21
CA LEU A 82 2.00 -1.17 42.90
C LEU A 82 2.43 0.31 42.91
N PRO A 83 3.25 0.73 41.93
CA PRO A 83 3.70 2.11 41.82
C PRO A 83 2.55 2.99 41.33
N ASN A 84 2.65 4.29 41.59
CA ASN A 84 1.83 5.25 40.86
C ASN A 84 2.26 5.23 39.37
N PRO A 85 1.33 5.14 38.40
CA PRO A 85 1.68 5.11 36.97
C PRO A 85 2.49 6.33 36.48
N ALA A 86 2.48 7.45 37.25
CA ALA A 86 3.34 8.61 36.97
C ALA A 86 4.79 8.46 37.46
N GLU A 87 5.15 7.38 38.16
CA GLU A 87 6.52 7.13 38.60
C GLU A 87 7.41 6.71 37.43
N ALA A 88 8.63 7.25 37.40
CA ALA A 88 9.64 6.87 36.41
C ALA A 88 9.92 5.36 36.42
N ALA A 89 10.24 4.80 35.26
CA ALA A 89 10.69 3.42 35.16
C ALA A 89 11.97 3.22 36.00
N ILE A 90 12.00 2.13 36.77
CA ILE A 90 13.19 1.70 37.51
C ILE A 90 13.91 0.67 36.65
N THR A 91 15.22 0.86 36.51
CA THR A 91 16.12 -0.06 35.81
C THR A 91 17.16 -0.58 36.79
N LEU A 92 17.37 -1.89 36.82
CA LEU A 92 18.34 -2.58 37.67
C LEU A 92 19.28 -3.42 36.79
N GLU A 93 20.57 -3.44 37.13
CA GLU A 93 21.54 -4.33 36.48
C GLU A 93 21.34 -5.79 36.91
N ILE A 94 21.56 -6.73 35.98
CA ILE A 94 21.60 -8.17 36.28
C ILE A 94 23.06 -8.57 36.53
N THR A 95 23.44 -8.67 37.81
CA THR A 95 24.83 -8.70 38.29
C THR A 95 25.55 -10.03 38.15
N ASN A 96 24.82 -11.15 38.12
CA ASN A 96 25.44 -12.46 37.96
C ASN A 96 25.81 -12.77 36.50
N GLY A 97 25.67 -11.77 35.61
CA GLY A 97 25.72 -11.93 34.17
C GLY A 97 24.60 -12.86 33.78
N ALA A 98 23.44 -12.34 33.35
CA ALA A 98 22.39 -13.18 32.77
C ALA A 98 23.09 -14.19 31.85
N PRO A 99 22.92 -15.51 32.03
CA PRO A 99 23.69 -16.45 31.26
C PRO A 99 23.38 -16.15 29.81
N LEU A 100 24.47 -15.88 29.08
CA LEU A 100 24.49 -15.72 27.65
C LEU A 100 23.61 -16.84 27.10
N ALA A 101 22.54 -16.46 26.42
CA ALA A 101 21.38 -17.31 26.23
C ALA A 101 21.69 -18.60 25.39
N SER A 102 22.93 -18.74 24.92
CA SER A 102 23.57 -19.99 24.52
C SER A 102 23.56 -21.14 25.55
N GLU A 103 23.38 -20.87 26.86
CA GLU A 103 23.52 -21.88 27.91
C GLU A 103 22.21 -22.50 28.42
N TYR A 104 21.06 -21.84 28.26
CA TYR A 104 19.80 -22.33 28.82
C TYR A 104 19.32 -23.63 28.17
N ARG A 105 19.18 -24.67 28.98
CA ARG A 105 18.59 -25.95 28.57
C ARG A 105 17.24 -26.16 29.23
N VAL A 106 16.33 -26.81 28.51
CA VAL A 106 15.01 -27.18 29.03
C VAL A 106 15.17 -27.99 30.33
N GLY A 107 14.45 -27.57 31.37
CA GLY A 107 14.49 -28.14 32.71
C GLY A 107 15.57 -27.55 33.63
N GLU A 108 16.44 -26.67 33.15
CA GLU A 108 17.34 -25.91 34.02
C GLU A 108 16.56 -24.86 34.82
N ARG A 109 17.09 -24.56 36.02
CA ARG A 109 16.50 -23.59 36.95
C ARG A 109 17.49 -22.48 37.29
N PRO A 110 17.77 -21.59 36.34
CA PRO A 110 18.69 -20.50 36.55
C PRO A 110 18.06 -19.41 37.41
N GLN A 111 18.92 -18.50 37.86
CA GLN A 111 18.54 -17.38 38.72
C GLN A 111 19.06 -16.09 38.12
N LEU A 112 18.23 -15.05 38.07
CA LEU A 112 18.66 -13.68 37.76
C LEU A 112 18.89 -12.96 39.09
N VAL A 113 20.08 -12.38 39.27
CA VAL A 113 20.43 -11.64 40.50
C VAL A 113 20.55 -10.16 40.15
N LEU A 114 19.65 -9.36 40.70
CA LEU A 114 19.59 -7.92 40.46
C LEU A 114 20.55 -7.17 41.41
N GLU A 115 20.95 -5.96 41.03
CA GLU A 115 21.91 -5.13 41.81
C GLU A 115 21.44 -4.78 43.23
N ASP A 116 20.13 -4.78 43.48
CA ASP A 116 19.53 -4.57 44.79
C ASP A 116 19.52 -5.84 45.67
N GLY A 117 19.99 -6.96 45.13
CA GLY A 117 19.99 -8.27 45.77
C GLY A 117 18.71 -9.08 45.52
N THR A 118 17.76 -8.58 44.72
CA THR A 118 16.57 -9.32 44.33
C THR A 118 16.95 -10.54 43.49
N GLU A 119 16.33 -11.66 43.80
CA GLU A 119 16.64 -12.98 43.26
C GLU A 119 15.42 -13.54 42.50
N VAL A 120 15.46 -13.52 41.17
CA VAL A 120 14.38 -14.02 40.32
C VAL A 120 14.71 -15.44 39.87
N GLN A 121 13.98 -16.42 40.39
CA GLN A 121 14.10 -17.83 40.00
C GLN A 121 13.32 -18.06 38.71
N VAL A 122 13.92 -18.78 37.76
CA VAL A 122 13.23 -19.14 36.52
C VAL A 122 13.39 -20.63 36.24
N GLU A 123 12.44 -21.23 35.52
CA GLU A 123 12.47 -22.64 35.11
C GLU A 123 12.26 -22.74 33.60
N VAL A 124 13.30 -23.13 32.86
CA VAL A 124 13.29 -23.16 31.40
C VAL A 124 12.32 -24.23 30.90
N SER A 125 11.25 -23.79 30.23
CA SER A 125 10.18 -24.65 29.74
C SER A 125 10.37 -25.02 28.26
N SER A 126 10.93 -24.11 27.47
CA SER A 126 11.05 -24.27 26.02
C SER A 126 12.33 -23.64 25.49
N ARG A 127 12.84 -24.19 24.39
CA ARG A 127 13.91 -23.59 23.59
C ARG A 127 13.66 -23.92 22.12
N TYR A 128 13.63 -22.89 21.29
CA TYR A 128 13.39 -22.99 19.85
C TYR A 128 14.50 -22.25 19.09
N VAL A 129 14.84 -22.76 17.89
CA VAL A 129 15.79 -22.11 16.98
C VAL A 129 15.10 -21.98 15.63
N HIS A 130 14.91 -20.73 15.22
CA HIS A 130 14.30 -20.35 13.95
C HIS A 130 15.27 -20.59 12.78
N SER A 131 14.73 -20.61 11.57
CA SER A 131 15.50 -20.83 10.33
C SER A 131 16.48 -19.69 10.03
N ASP A 132 16.18 -18.48 10.49
CA ASP A 132 17.02 -17.28 10.43
C ASP A 132 18.17 -17.30 11.47
N GLY A 133 18.22 -18.32 12.33
CA GLY A 133 19.22 -18.44 13.40
C GLY A 133 18.80 -17.79 14.72
N THR A 134 17.65 -17.11 14.77
CA THR A 134 17.10 -16.54 16.00
C THR A 134 16.80 -17.65 17.00
N VAL A 135 17.24 -17.47 18.25
CA VAL A 135 16.94 -18.40 19.33
C VAL A 135 15.90 -17.78 20.24
N ALA A 136 14.88 -18.56 20.58
CA ALA A 136 13.85 -18.19 21.54
C ALA A 136 13.85 -19.18 22.72
N VAL A 137 13.67 -18.66 23.93
CA VAL A 137 13.60 -19.42 25.18
C VAL A 137 12.42 -18.93 25.98
N ASP A 138 11.59 -19.87 26.42
CA ASP A 138 10.52 -19.62 27.36
C ASP A 138 10.86 -20.24 28.70
N ALA A 139 10.52 -19.55 29.77
CA ALA A 139 10.70 -20.00 31.14
C ALA A 139 9.54 -19.55 32.03
N LEU A 140 9.22 -20.37 33.04
CA LEU A 140 8.31 -19.99 34.10
C LEU A 140 9.05 -19.19 35.16
N VAL A 141 8.40 -18.19 35.74
CA VAL A 141 8.89 -17.38 36.87
C VAL A 141 7.99 -17.69 38.08
N PRO A 142 8.38 -18.65 38.95
CA PRO A 142 7.48 -19.14 39.98
C PRO A 142 7.10 -18.07 41.01
N ILE A 143 5.80 -17.90 41.26
CA ILE A 143 5.33 -17.00 42.33
C ILE A 143 5.16 -17.82 43.62
N LYS A 144 5.88 -17.45 44.68
CA LYS A 144 5.84 -18.14 46.00
C LYS A 144 4.59 -17.77 46.82
N GLN A 145 3.42 -17.66 46.20
CA GLN A 145 2.15 -17.38 46.86
C GLN A 145 1.07 -18.36 46.38
N ASP A 146 0.44 -19.07 47.32
CA ASP A 146 -0.53 -20.13 47.03
C ASP A 146 -1.66 -19.65 46.11
N GLY A 147 -1.75 -20.23 44.92
CA GLY A 147 -2.82 -20.01 43.96
C GLY A 147 -2.61 -18.87 42.96
N ALA A 148 -1.49 -18.14 43.02
CA ALA A 148 -1.12 -17.18 41.97
C ALA A 148 -0.55 -17.92 40.74
N PRO A 149 -0.92 -17.52 39.50
CA PRO A 149 -0.29 -18.08 38.32
C PRO A 149 1.17 -17.66 38.23
N ASP A 150 2.04 -18.55 37.77
CA ASP A 150 3.44 -18.23 37.53
C ASP A 150 3.58 -17.14 36.46
N GLY A 151 4.64 -16.33 36.57
CA GLY A 151 5.03 -15.42 35.50
C GLY A 151 5.67 -16.18 34.32
N HIS A 152 5.77 -15.50 33.20
CA HIS A 152 6.39 -16.01 31.99
C HIS A 152 7.57 -15.12 31.60
N LEU A 153 8.76 -15.69 31.52
CA LEU A 153 9.94 -15.07 30.92
C LEU A 153 10.07 -15.57 29.49
N HIS A 154 10.00 -14.66 28.52
CA HIS A 154 10.41 -14.90 27.15
C HIS A 154 11.75 -14.22 26.90
N MET A 155 12.70 -14.92 26.27
CA MET A 155 13.96 -14.36 25.80
C MET A 155 14.18 -14.74 24.34
N GLN A 156 14.56 -13.76 23.53
CA GLN A 156 14.80 -13.93 22.11
C GLN A 156 16.05 -13.17 21.69
N TRP A 157 16.90 -13.77 20.86
CA TRP A 157 18.09 -13.08 20.37
C TRP A 157 18.59 -13.65 19.05
N ASN A 158 19.26 -12.78 18.29
CA ASN A 158 20.01 -13.14 17.11
C ASN A 158 21.31 -12.32 17.10
N ASP A 159 22.43 -12.98 17.40
CA ASP A 159 23.72 -12.30 17.49
C ASP A 159 24.23 -11.81 16.11
N GLN A 160 23.78 -12.43 15.00
CA GLN A 160 24.15 -11.99 13.66
C GLN A 160 23.47 -10.66 13.30
N ASP A 161 22.21 -10.52 13.71
CA ASP A 161 21.40 -9.32 13.47
C ASP A 161 21.52 -8.28 14.60
N GLY A 162 22.30 -8.59 15.65
CA GLY A 162 22.42 -7.72 16.83
C GLY A 162 21.13 -7.58 17.64
N PHE A 163 20.19 -8.50 17.47
CA PHE A 163 18.88 -8.48 18.12
C PHE A 163 18.90 -9.14 19.49
N PHE A 164 18.25 -8.52 20.47
CA PHE A 164 18.03 -9.09 21.79
C PHE A 164 16.75 -8.52 22.43
N LEU A 165 15.94 -9.41 22.98
CA LEU A 165 14.72 -9.12 23.72
C LEU A 165 14.63 -10.06 24.92
N GLY A 166 14.25 -9.53 26.08
CA GLY A 166 13.70 -10.34 27.15
C GLY A 166 12.51 -9.67 27.79
N GLN A 167 11.47 -10.42 28.13
CA GLN A 167 10.25 -9.90 28.74
C GLN A 167 9.76 -10.86 29.81
N ILE A 168 9.46 -10.33 31.00
CA ILE A 168 8.76 -11.04 32.07
C ILE A 168 7.37 -10.46 32.19
N GLU A 169 6.37 -11.29 31.97
CA GLU A 169 4.95 -10.94 32.03
C GLU A 169 4.24 -11.81 33.05
N PHE A 170 3.29 -11.22 33.76
CA PHE A 170 2.46 -11.92 34.73
C PHE A 170 0.99 -11.87 34.28
N PRO A 171 0.26 -13.00 34.30
CA PRO A 171 -1.13 -13.02 33.85
C PRO A 171 -1.99 -11.98 34.59
N ASN A 172 -2.72 -11.17 33.82
CA ASN A 172 -3.60 -10.11 34.30
C ASN A 172 -2.92 -9.01 35.15
N HIS A 173 -1.61 -8.84 35.08
CA HIS A 173 -0.89 -7.88 35.91
C HIS A 173 -0.57 -6.56 35.16
N PRO A 174 -0.69 -5.38 35.80
CA PRO A 174 -0.46 -4.08 35.15
C PRO A 174 1.01 -3.77 34.87
N LEU A 175 1.94 -4.47 35.52
CA LEU A 175 3.37 -4.34 35.29
C LEU A 175 3.93 -5.56 34.57
N ALA A 176 4.93 -5.29 33.74
CA ALA A 176 5.82 -6.25 33.12
C ALA A 176 7.26 -5.75 33.23
N TYR A 177 8.22 -6.60 32.89
CA TYR A 177 9.64 -6.27 33.00
C TYR A 177 10.36 -6.59 31.71
N GLU A 178 11.06 -5.61 31.17
CA GLU A 178 11.79 -5.72 29.92
C GLU A 178 13.28 -5.83 30.21
N ILE A 179 13.93 -6.84 29.64
CA ILE A 179 15.36 -7.09 29.73
C ILE A 179 16.00 -6.66 28.41
N THR A 180 16.94 -5.72 28.49
CA THR A 180 17.72 -5.23 27.34
C THR A 180 19.21 -5.28 27.66
N ARG A 181 20.06 -4.99 26.66
CA ARG A 181 21.50 -4.83 26.84
C ARG A 181 21.88 -3.36 26.70
N GLN A 182 22.69 -2.86 27.63
CA GLN A 182 23.35 -1.57 27.49
C GLN A 182 24.41 -1.62 26.37
N ASN A 183 24.97 -0.46 26.00
CA ASN A 183 25.99 -0.33 24.95
C ASN A 183 27.27 -1.15 25.22
N ASP A 184 27.59 -1.40 26.49
CA ASP A 184 28.73 -2.23 26.90
C ASP A 184 28.38 -3.73 26.97
N GLY A 185 27.15 -4.10 26.61
CA GLY A 185 26.61 -5.46 26.65
C GLY A 185 25.99 -5.86 27.98
N THR A 186 26.05 -5.00 29.02
CA THR A 186 25.52 -5.30 30.35
C THR A 186 23.99 -5.49 30.29
N PRO A 187 23.45 -6.63 30.74
CA PRO A 187 22.01 -6.85 30.77
C PRO A 187 21.37 -6.05 31.91
N VAL A 188 20.28 -5.36 31.59
CA VAL A 188 19.46 -4.61 32.55
C VAL A 188 18.02 -5.04 32.46
N ILE A 189 17.32 -5.01 33.58
CA ILE A 189 15.87 -5.23 33.65
C ILE A 189 15.19 -3.90 34.01
N THR A 190 14.17 -3.54 33.25
CA THR A 190 13.43 -2.29 33.39
C THR A 190 11.95 -2.57 33.63
N ARG A 191 11.39 -1.97 34.68
CA ARG A 191 9.95 -2.01 34.92
C ARG A 191 9.19 -1.26 33.83
N ARG A 192 8.13 -1.88 33.30
CA ARG A 192 7.19 -1.33 32.32
C ARG A 192 5.76 -1.50 32.80
N THR A 193 4.86 -0.63 32.36
CA THR A 193 3.44 -0.97 32.36
C THR A 193 3.16 -1.89 31.17
N ILE A 194 2.22 -2.83 31.31
CA ILE A 194 2.02 -3.89 30.29
C ILE A 194 1.60 -3.33 28.93
N ASP A 195 0.87 -2.22 28.90
CA ASP A 195 0.49 -1.45 27.70
C ASP A 195 1.69 -0.84 26.95
N GLN A 196 2.87 -0.79 27.56
CA GLN A 196 4.09 -0.40 26.87
C GLN A 196 4.68 -1.53 26.02
N LEU A 197 4.34 -2.79 26.30
CA LEU A 197 4.90 -3.97 25.64
C LEU A 197 3.88 -4.73 24.78
N LEU A 198 2.59 -4.56 25.06
CA LEU A 198 1.49 -5.33 24.48
C LEU A 198 0.33 -4.39 24.15
N CYS A 199 -0.49 -4.76 23.15
CA CYS A 199 -1.83 -4.21 22.95
C CYS A 199 -2.67 -4.45 24.20
N ALA A 200 -2.69 -3.47 25.09
CA ALA A 200 -3.39 -3.49 26.36
C ALA A 200 -3.62 -2.05 26.83
N GLU A 201 -4.53 -1.90 27.79
CA GLU A 201 -4.85 -0.68 28.50
C GLU A 201 -4.57 -0.92 29.98
N VAL A 202 -3.86 0.01 30.61
CA VAL A 202 -3.75 0.08 32.07
C VAL A 202 -4.49 1.33 32.55
N GLU A 203 -5.62 1.15 33.25
CA GLU A 203 -6.37 2.27 33.81
C GLU A 203 -5.54 2.92 34.93
N PRO A 204 -5.11 4.20 34.79
CA PRO A 204 -4.12 4.76 35.71
C PRO A 204 -4.60 4.90 37.16
N SER A 205 -5.92 4.97 37.38
CA SER A 205 -6.49 5.18 38.71
C SER A 205 -6.70 3.88 39.51
N THR A 206 -6.96 2.78 38.80
CA THR A 206 -7.27 1.48 39.40
C THR A 206 -6.16 0.45 39.18
N MET A 207 -5.22 0.74 38.27
CA MET A 207 -4.24 -0.22 37.73
C MET A 207 -4.91 -1.48 37.15
N HIS A 208 -6.17 -1.35 36.71
CA HIS A 208 -6.90 -2.41 36.04
C HIS A 208 -6.38 -2.57 34.61
N VAL A 209 -6.20 -3.81 34.17
CA VAL A 209 -5.73 -4.12 32.82
C VAL A 209 -6.88 -4.60 31.96
N ARG A 210 -7.03 -4.01 30.78
CA ARG A 210 -7.82 -4.58 29.68
C ARG A 210 -6.85 -4.95 28.56
N TYR A 211 -6.97 -6.15 28.04
CA TYR A 211 -6.05 -6.62 27.01
C TYR A 211 -6.71 -6.58 25.65
N GLY A 212 -5.93 -6.30 24.62
CA GLY A 212 -6.33 -6.34 23.22
C GLY A 212 -7.31 -5.24 22.80
N MET A 213 -7.40 -5.05 21.49
CA MET A 213 -8.45 -4.23 20.89
C MET A 213 -9.83 -4.79 21.28
N PRO A 214 -10.84 -3.97 21.59
CA PRO A 214 -12.17 -4.46 21.92
C PRO A 214 -12.79 -5.29 20.78
N ALA A 215 -13.54 -6.33 21.13
CA ALA A 215 -14.42 -7.01 20.19
C ALA A 215 -15.48 -6.04 19.62
N VAL A 216 -16.03 -6.37 18.46
CA VAL A 216 -17.11 -5.58 17.84
C VAL A 216 -18.38 -5.71 18.68
N ASP A 217 -18.99 -4.57 19.01
CA ASP A 217 -20.32 -4.51 19.61
C ASP A 217 -21.39 -4.72 18.52
N GLU A 218 -22.17 -5.80 18.63
CA GLU A 218 -23.20 -6.18 17.67
C GLU A 218 -24.31 -5.12 17.49
N ALA A 219 -24.65 -4.39 18.56
CA ALA A 219 -25.69 -3.37 18.50
C ALA A 219 -25.20 -2.14 17.74
N LEU A 220 -23.97 -1.69 18.02
CA LEU A 220 -23.36 -0.57 17.29
C LEU A 220 -23.08 -0.93 15.82
N ALA A 221 -22.66 -2.18 15.55
CA ALA A 221 -22.50 -2.70 14.19
C ALA A 221 -23.81 -2.63 13.42
N SER A 222 -24.90 -3.15 14.00
CA SER A 222 -26.23 -3.13 13.39
C SER A 222 -26.72 -1.71 13.09
N GLU A 223 -26.47 -0.74 13.98
CA GLU A 223 -26.84 0.66 13.78
C GLU A 223 -26.00 1.33 12.66
N TRP A 224 -24.69 1.07 12.64
CA TRP A 224 -23.80 1.61 11.62
C TRP A 224 -24.13 1.04 10.25
N GLU A 225 -24.26 -0.28 10.11
CA GLU A 225 -24.54 -0.95 8.83
C GLU A 225 -25.87 -0.52 8.22
N ALA A 226 -26.86 -0.18 9.06
CA ALA A 226 -28.16 0.32 8.63
C ALA A 226 -28.12 1.78 8.11
N THR A 227 -27.04 2.52 8.40
CA THR A 227 -26.92 3.95 8.08
C THR A 227 -25.75 4.28 7.15
N SER A 228 -24.76 3.40 7.04
CA SER A 228 -23.62 3.56 6.15
C SER A 228 -23.99 3.27 4.70
N GLU A 229 -23.54 4.12 3.77
CA GLU A 229 -23.63 3.83 2.32
C GLU A 229 -22.58 2.79 1.87
N GLU A 230 -21.57 2.54 2.72
CA GLU A 230 -20.47 1.57 2.51
C GLU A 230 -20.97 0.12 2.40
N THR A 231 -22.08 -0.22 3.05
CA THR A 231 -22.68 -1.57 3.08
C THR A 231 -23.59 -1.87 1.87
N THR A 232 -23.80 -0.90 0.96
CA THR A 232 -24.66 -1.10 -0.24
C THR A 232 -23.96 -1.76 -1.42
N ALA A 233 -22.63 -1.94 -1.37
CA ALA A 233 -21.93 -2.88 -2.22
C ALA A 233 -22.27 -4.30 -1.73
N ALA A 234 -23.42 -4.80 -2.15
CA ALA A 234 -23.95 -6.09 -1.77
C ALA A 234 -22.84 -7.16 -1.80
N GLU A 235 -22.60 -7.78 -0.64
CA GLU A 235 -22.08 -9.13 -0.57
C GLU A 235 -23.07 -9.99 -1.37
N GLY A 236 -22.83 -10.09 -2.68
CA GLY A 236 -23.53 -11.01 -3.53
C GLY A 236 -23.18 -12.39 -3.03
N GLU A 237 -24.03 -12.94 -2.16
CA GLU A 237 -24.07 -14.36 -1.84
C GLU A 237 -24.40 -15.11 -3.13
N THR A 238 -23.38 -15.24 -3.96
CA THR A 238 -23.40 -16.07 -5.14
C THR A 238 -23.31 -17.47 -4.57
N THR A 239 -24.31 -18.31 -4.84
CA THR A 239 -24.25 -19.73 -4.53
C THR A 239 -23.12 -20.32 -5.38
N ILE A 240 -21.92 -20.36 -4.82
CA ILE A 240 -20.74 -20.90 -5.50
C ILE A 240 -20.80 -22.41 -5.35
N THR A 241 -20.83 -23.11 -6.49
CA THR A 241 -20.60 -24.56 -6.54
C THR A 241 -19.25 -24.89 -5.92
N GLU A 242 -19.18 -26.04 -5.25
CA GLU A 242 -18.10 -26.63 -4.42
C GLU A 242 -16.69 -26.73 -5.08
N GLU A 243 -16.44 -26.05 -6.21
CA GLU A 243 -15.27 -26.20 -7.08
C GLU A 243 -14.61 -24.85 -7.48
N ALA A 244 -14.96 -23.72 -6.83
CA ALA A 244 -14.07 -22.56 -6.82
C ALA A 244 -13.14 -22.72 -5.61
N ALA A 245 -11.89 -23.09 -5.84
CA ALA A 245 -10.93 -23.31 -4.76
C ALA A 245 -10.84 -22.05 -3.86
N MET A 246 -11.03 -22.27 -2.56
CA MET A 246 -10.84 -21.35 -1.45
C MET A 246 -9.34 -21.01 -1.32
N LEU A 247 -8.79 -20.37 -2.34
CA LEU A 247 -7.38 -19.99 -2.45
C LEU A 247 -7.24 -18.52 -2.08
N VAL A 248 -6.25 -18.22 -1.24
CA VAL A 248 -5.83 -16.85 -0.96
C VAL A 248 -5.30 -16.23 -2.27
N PRO A 249 -5.89 -15.13 -2.77
CA PRO A 249 -5.39 -14.46 -3.96
C PRO A 249 -3.99 -13.89 -3.69
N ALA A 250 -3.11 -13.93 -4.69
CA ALA A 250 -1.79 -13.29 -4.63
C ALA A 250 -1.92 -11.78 -4.85
N LEU A 251 -1.70 -10.99 -3.81
CA LEU A 251 -1.88 -9.53 -3.81
C LEU A 251 -0.64 -8.85 -3.23
N ASN A 252 -0.24 -7.71 -3.79
CA ASN A 252 0.86 -6.87 -3.32
C ASN A 252 0.53 -5.40 -3.57
N SER A 253 0.69 -4.55 -2.56
CA SER A 253 0.32 -3.13 -2.66
C SER A 253 1.46 -2.29 -3.22
N TYR A 254 2.71 -2.72 -2.96
CA TYR A 254 3.89 -2.04 -3.45
C TYR A 254 5.08 -3.03 -3.58
N PRO A 255 5.11 -3.87 -4.64
CA PRO A 255 6.07 -4.97 -4.77
C PRO A 255 7.56 -4.58 -4.73
N SER A 256 7.88 -3.31 -4.99
CA SER A 256 9.25 -2.80 -4.93
C SER A 256 9.74 -2.44 -3.53
N ALA A 257 8.85 -2.37 -2.54
CA ALA A 257 9.23 -2.11 -1.16
C ALA A 257 9.96 -3.30 -0.54
N GLU A 258 11.02 -3.01 0.21
CA GLU A 258 11.79 -4.02 0.93
C GLU A 258 11.07 -4.48 2.22
N ALA A 259 10.34 -3.57 2.86
CA ALA A 259 9.60 -3.83 4.07
C ALA A 259 8.22 -4.44 3.76
N VAL A 260 7.77 -5.41 4.56
CA VAL A 260 6.56 -6.20 4.26
C VAL A 260 5.62 -6.38 5.45
N VAL A 261 4.33 -6.14 5.24
CA VAL A 261 3.23 -6.63 6.09
C VAL A 261 2.56 -7.79 5.36
N TYR A 262 2.53 -8.96 5.98
CA TYR A 262 1.85 -10.14 5.45
C TYR A 262 0.51 -10.36 6.17
N LEU A 263 -0.57 -10.39 5.41
CA LEU A 263 -1.90 -10.75 5.90
C LEU A 263 -2.14 -12.24 5.65
N ASP A 264 -2.14 -13.02 6.73
CA ASP A 264 -2.27 -14.46 6.71
C ASP A 264 -3.73 -14.87 6.94
N PHE A 265 -4.30 -15.55 5.94
CA PHE A 265 -5.70 -16.00 5.93
C PHE A 265 -5.82 -17.53 5.89
N ASP A 266 -4.74 -18.24 5.58
CA ASP A 266 -4.69 -19.69 5.38
C ASP A 266 -4.18 -20.47 6.61
N GLY A 267 -3.89 -19.74 7.70
CA GLY A 267 -3.63 -20.30 9.02
C GLY A 267 -2.15 -20.63 9.20
N GLU A 268 -1.72 -20.72 10.46
CA GLU A 268 -0.30 -20.78 10.79
C GLU A 268 0.01 -21.58 12.06
N GLU A 269 1.18 -22.20 12.07
CA GLU A 269 1.74 -22.91 13.22
C GLU A 269 2.80 -22.06 13.93
N VAL A 270 2.37 -21.19 14.83
CA VAL A 270 3.25 -20.24 15.53
C VAL A 270 4.01 -20.93 16.67
N LYS A 271 5.34 -20.87 16.62
CA LYS A 271 6.24 -21.55 17.58
C LYS A 271 7.45 -20.67 17.91
N GLY A 272 7.90 -20.74 19.17
CA GLY A 272 9.12 -20.05 19.59
C GLY A 272 9.05 -18.52 19.45
N THR A 273 7.86 -17.95 19.68
CA THR A 273 7.63 -16.50 19.64
C THR A 273 7.27 -15.99 21.03
N SER A 274 7.22 -14.67 21.21
CA SER A 274 6.88 -14.07 22.52
C SER A 274 5.44 -14.32 22.97
N TRP A 275 4.61 -14.97 22.15
CA TRP A 275 3.27 -15.42 22.54
C TRP A 275 3.28 -16.72 23.36
N GLY A 276 4.45 -17.33 23.55
CA GLY A 276 4.67 -18.49 24.40
C GLY A 276 4.57 -19.81 23.63
N SER A 277 3.83 -20.78 24.19
CA SER A 277 3.73 -22.14 23.66
C SER A 277 3.19 -22.19 22.22
N ASN A 278 3.37 -23.33 21.55
CA ASN A 278 2.90 -23.55 20.19
C ASN A 278 1.40 -23.23 20.02
N ILE A 279 1.09 -22.32 19.10
CA ILE A 279 -0.29 -21.94 18.72
C ILE A 279 -0.56 -22.50 17.32
N SER A 280 -1.71 -23.15 17.17
CA SER A 280 -2.23 -23.62 15.88
C SER A 280 -3.39 -22.72 15.49
N ALA A 281 -3.16 -21.82 14.53
CA ALA A 281 -4.16 -20.88 14.05
C ALA A 281 -4.92 -21.48 12.87
N ALA A 282 -6.25 -21.56 12.97
CA ALA A 282 -7.06 -22.08 11.88
C ALA A 282 -7.16 -21.07 10.72
N PRO A 283 -7.25 -21.54 9.46
CA PRO A 283 -7.57 -20.68 8.31
C PRO A 283 -8.94 -20.03 8.47
N THR A 284 -9.12 -18.86 7.85
CA THR A 284 -10.39 -18.12 7.83
C THR A 284 -11.46 -18.77 6.96
N GLY A 285 -11.05 -19.42 5.87
CA GLY A 285 -11.96 -19.96 4.86
C GLY A 285 -12.72 -18.91 4.03
N TYR A 286 -12.22 -17.67 3.98
CA TYR A 286 -12.87 -16.59 3.24
C TYR A 286 -12.77 -16.72 1.73
N SER A 287 -13.72 -16.09 1.02
CA SER A 287 -13.67 -15.98 -0.44
C SER A 287 -12.57 -15.02 -0.88
N ALA A 288 -12.03 -15.22 -2.08
CA ALA A 288 -11.01 -14.32 -2.64
C ALA A 288 -11.46 -12.86 -2.73
N ALA A 289 -12.76 -12.61 -2.97
CA ALA A 289 -13.32 -11.27 -3.00
C ALA A 289 -13.25 -10.59 -1.63
N LYS A 290 -13.60 -11.32 -0.55
CA LYS A 290 -13.51 -10.82 0.83
C LYS A 290 -12.07 -10.58 1.26
N ILE A 291 -11.16 -11.50 0.95
CA ILE A 291 -9.72 -11.32 1.21
C ILE A 291 -9.20 -10.07 0.49
N THR A 292 -9.58 -9.89 -0.77
CA THR A 292 -9.16 -8.71 -1.56
C THR A 292 -9.67 -7.41 -0.96
N ASP A 293 -10.90 -7.37 -0.44
CA ASP A 293 -11.46 -6.18 0.20
C ASP A 293 -10.77 -5.86 1.53
N ILE A 294 -10.57 -6.87 2.40
CA ILE A 294 -9.78 -6.69 3.64
C ILE A 294 -8.37 -6.18 3.31
N TRP A 295 -7.70 -6.79 2.33
CA TRP A 295 -6.37 -6.39 1.90
C TRP A 295 -6.34 -4.94 1.37
N LYS A 296 -7.32 -4.52 0.55
CA LYS A 296 -7.38 -3.14 0.02
C LYS A 296 -7.45 -2.09 1.13
N ARG A 297 -8.20 -2.37 2.19
CA ARG A 297 -8.37 -1.48 3.35
C ARG A 297 -7.05 -1.29 4.10
N VAL A 298 -6.42 -2.40 4.48
CA VAL A 298 -5.11 -2.36 5.16
C VAL A 298 -4.04 -1.74 4.25
N ALA A 299 -4.09 -2.02 2.95
CA ALA A 299 -3.18 -1.43 1.97
C ALA A 299 -3.35 0.09 1.86
N ALA A 300 -4.57 0.62 1.94
CA ALA A 300 -4.85 2.05 1.94
C ALA A 300 -4.28 2.75 3.19
N ASP A 301 -4.40 2.13 4.38
CA ASP A 301 -3.80 2.64 5.62
C ASP A 301 -2.28 2.76 5.56
N MET A 302 -1.63 1.87 4.81
CA MET A 302 -0.18 1.78 4.67
C MET A 302 0.36 2.46 3.41
N GLU A 303 -0.53 2.99 2.55
CA GLU A 303 -0.20 3.49 1.22
C GLU A 303 0.84 4.62 1.18
N PRO A 304 0.91 5.54 2.16
CA PRO A 304 1.93 6.60 2.15
C PRO A 304 3.36 6.10 2.36
N PHE A 305 3.53 4.86 2.86
CA PHE A 305 4.82 4.34 3.27
C PHE A 305 5.46 3.44 2.23
N ASN A 306 6.80 3.37 2.25
CA ASN A 306 7.57 2.44 1.43
C ASN A 306 7.48 1.00 1.99
N LEU A 307 6.25 0.49 2.04
CA LEU A 307 5.85 -0.74 2.71
C LEU A 307 4.92 -1.52 1.78
N ASN A 308 5.21 -2.80 1.57
CA ASN A 308 4.35 -3.70 0.81
C ASN A 308 3.39 -4.42 1.75
N VAL A 309 2.09 -4.32 1.50
CA VAL A 309 1.07 -5.17 2.12
C VAL A 309 0.80 -6.33 1.16
N THR A 310 1.04 -7.55 1.60
CA THR A 310 0.95 -8.76 0.76
C THR A 310 0.09 -9.84 1.41
N THR A 311 -0.46 -10.71 0.57
CA THR A 311 -1.08 -11.99 0.96
C THR A 311 -0.23 -13.18 0.53
N GLU A 312 1.00 -12.95 0.06
CA GLU A 312 1.92 -13.99 -0.38
C GLU A 312 3.04 -14.22 0.65
N GLU A 313 3.03 -15.38 1.30
CA GLU A 313 4.06 -15.76 2.27
C GLU A 313 5.46 -15.76 1.65
N ALA A 314 5.61 -16.15 0.38
CA ALA A 314 6.91 -16.11 -0.28
C ALA A 314 7.52 -14.70 -0.34
N VAL A 315 6.68 -13.66 -0.48
CA VAL A 315 7.13 -12.26 -0.46
C VAL A 315 7.58 -11.88 0.96
N TYR A 316 6.79 -12.25 1.97
CA TYR A 316 7.16 -12.09 3.39
C TYR A 316 8.49 -12.75 3.73
N LEU A 317 8.66 -14.02 3.36
CA LEU A 317 9.86 -14.79 3.69
C LEU A 317 11.12 -14.26 3.00
N ASN A 318 10.98 -13.57 1.87
CA ASN A 318 12.07 -12.93 1.14
C ASN A 318 12.46 -11.55 1.70
N ALA A 319 11.57 -10.89 2.46
CA ALA A 319 11.90 -9.64 3.15
C ALA A 319 12.85 -9.89 4.34
N PRO A 320 13.71 -8.92 4.70
CA PRO A 320 14.56 -9.04 5.87
C PRO A 320 13.74 -9.31 7.14
N ALA A 321 14.23 -10.21 8.01
CA ALA A 321 13.50 -10.62 9.22
C ALA A 321 13.14 -9.42 10.13
N THR A 322 14.01 -8.40 10.17
CA THR A 322 13.81 -7.18 10.97
C THR A 322 13.06 -6.07 10.22
N ARG A 323 12.44 -6.37 9.07
CA ARG A 323 11.66 -5.44 8.24
C ARG A 323 10.37 -6.08 7.74
N ARG A 324 9.82 -7.01 8.53
CA ARG A 324 8.60 -7.71 8.16
C ARG A 324 7.76 -8.03 9.37
N ILE A 325 6.45 -8.08 9.17
CA ILE A 325 5.51 -8.56 10.18
C ILE A 325 4.43 -9.41 9.52
N ARG A 326 4.02 -10.48 10.21
CA ARG A 326 2.84 -11.27 9.86
C ARG A 326 1.68 -10.86 10.77
N CYS A 327 0.55 -10.52 10.18
CA CYS A 327 -0.72 -10.38 10.87
C CYS A 327 -1.58 -11.59 10.55
N ILE A 328 -1.87 -12.41 11.56
CA ILE A 328 -2.66 -13.64 11.41
C ILE A 328 -4.13 -13.31 11.64
N ILE A 329 -4.97 -13.54 10.64
CA ILE A 329 -6.41 -13.44 10.74
C ILE A 329 -6.96 -14.84 10.99
N THR A 330 -7.58 -15.07 12.15
CA THR A 330 -8.01 -16.41 12.54
C THR A 330 -9.23 -16.40 13.46
N PRO A 331 -10.12 -17.41 13.40
CA PRO A 331 -11.13 -17.60 14.44
C PRO A 331 -10.53 -18.08 15.77
N SER A 332 -9.32 -18.65 15.75
CA SER A 332 -8.67 -19.27 16.91
C SER A 332 -8.18 -18.25 17.93
N ASN A 333 -8.93 -18.07 19.02
CA ASN A 333 -8.64 -17.09 20.08
C ASN A 333 -8.50 -17.74 21.47
N GLU A 334 -8.83 -19.02 21.63
CA GLU A 334 -8.93 -19.70 22.93
C GLU A 334 -7.60 -19.89 23.65
N TRP A 335 -6.50 -19.81 22.90
CA TRP A 335 -5.14 -19.84 23.46
C TRP A 335 -4.80 -18.54 24.20
N TYR A 336 -5.47 -17.43 23.86
CA TYR A 336 -5.24 -16.15 24.49
C TYR A 336 -6.08 -16.03 25.77
N TYR A 337 -5.46 -15.56 26.85
CA TYR A 337 -6.06 -15.56 28.19
C TYR A 337 -7.26 -14.60 28.33
N SER A 338 -7.44 -13.67 27.39
CA SER A 338 -8.61 -12.80 27.25
C SER A 338 -9.28 -13.05 25.89
N PRO A 339 -10.05 -14.14 25.72
CA PRO A 339 -10.51 -14.57 24.39
C PRO A 339 -11.62 -13.69 23.77
N SER A 340 -11.98 -12.56 24.39
CA SER A 340 -13.08 -11.68 23.97
C SER A 340 -12.60 -10.35 23.38
N VAL A 341 -11.44 -10.40 22.71
CA VAL A 341 -10.77 -9.23 22.13
C VAL A 341 -10.75 -9.35 20.60
N GLY A 342 -10.80 -8.22 19.90
CA GLY A 342 -10.72 -8.15 18.45
C GLY A 342 -9.34 -8.52 17.92
N GLY A 343 -8.27 -8.11 18.59
CA GLY A 343 -6.89 -8.39 18.18
C GLY A 343 -5.87 -8.10 19.27
N VAL A 344 -4.63 -8.53 19.01
CA VAL A 344 -3.47 -8.29 19.88
C VAL A 344 -2.14 -8.24 19.12
N ALA A 345 -1.24 -7.37 19.58
CA ALA A 345 0.11 -7.22 19.07
C ALA A 345 1.13 -6.97 20.18
N LYS A 346 2.38 -7.39 19.97
CA LYS A 346 3.52 -6.92 20.77
C LYS A 346 4.00 -5.60 20.21
N ARG A 347 4.24 -4.62 21.07
CA ARG A 347 4.67 -3.30 20.62
C ARG A 347 6.09 -3.36 20.07
N SER A 348 6.32 -2.68 18.95
CA SER A 348 7.63 -2.58 18.26
C SER A 348 8.16 -3.90 17.65
N SER A 349 7.32 -4.94 17.54
CA SER A 349 7.75 -6.26 17.05
C SER A 349 8.06 -6.34 15.55
N PHE A 350 7.74 -5.30 14.77
CA PHE A 350 8.06 -5.23 13.34
C PHE A 350 9.56 -5.37 13.05
N THR A 351 10.38 -4.94 14.01
CA THR A 351 11.85 -4.95 13.89
C THR A 351 12.50 -6.18 14.53
N TRP A 352 11.69 -7.10 15.07
CA TRP A 352 12.20 -8.29 15.76
C TRP A 352 12.48 -9.42 14.79
N SER A 353 13.47 -10.25 15.11
CA SER A 353 13.70 -11.50 14.39
C SER A 353 12.88 -12.64 15.00
N GLY A 354 12.83 -13.80 14.33
CA GLY A 354 12.08 -14.98 14.82
C GLY A 354 10.55 -14.87 14.76
N ASP A 355 10.03 -14.11 13.79
CA ASP A 355 8.66 -14.16 13.26
C ASP A 355 7.54 -14.08 14.32
N THR A 356 7.65 -13.17 15.30
CA THR A 356 6.55 -12.89 16.25
C THR A 356 5.40 -12.16 15.52
N PRO A 357 4.21 -12.76 15.34
CA PRO A 357 3.12 -12.14 14.60
C PRO A 357 2.29 -11.17 15.46
N CYS A 358 1.41 -10.39 14.83
CA CYS A 358 0.23 -9.82 15.46
C CYS A 358 -1.04 -10.56 15.00
N TRP A 359 -2.18 -10.31 15.66
CA TRP A 359 -3.36 -11.15 15.56
C TRP A 359 -4.64 -10.36 15.39
N ALA A 360 -5.51 -10.79 14.47
CA ALA A 360 -6.90 -10.36 14.37
C ALA A 360 -7.82 -11.58 14.52
N PHE A 361 -8.66 -11.57 15.56
CA PHE A 361 -9.54 -12.68 15.92
C PHE A 361 -10.91 -12.52 15.25
N SER A 362 -11.07 -13.12 14.07
CA SER A 362 -12.20 -12.88 13.17
C SER A 362 -13.58 -13.13 13.78
N ASP A 363 -13.70 -14.11 14.68
CA ASP A 363 -14.96 -14.44 15.35
C ASP A 363 -15.43 -13.32 16.29
N ASN A 364 -14.50 -12.64 16.97
CA ASN A 364 -14.79 -11.48 17.82
C ASN A 364 -15.00 -10.18 17.00
N LEU A 365 -14.73 -10.25 15.69
CA LEU A 365 -14.93 -9.16 14.73
C LEU A 365 -16.15 -9.40 13.85
N LEU A 366 -17.08 -10.26 14.30
CA LEU A 366 -18.30 -10.66 13.59
C LEU A 366 -18.07 -11.16 12.15
N ASN A 367 -16.84 -11.60 11.85
CA ASN A 367 -16.40 -11.87 10.49
C ASN A 367 -16.62 -10.68 9.53
N GLY A 368 -16.75 -9.42 10.00
CA GLY A 368 -17.01 -8.27 9.13
C GLY A 368 -15.75 -7.77 8.45
N THR A 369 -15.78 -7.59 7.13
CA THR A 369 -14.63 -7.16 6.32
C THR A 369 -13.98 -5.88 6.85
N LYS A 370 -14.77 -4.85 7.14
CA LYS A 370 -14.26 -3.60 7.71
C LYS A 370 -13.62 -3.84 9.08
N TYR A 371 -14.33 -4.50 9.99
CA TYR A 371 -13.86 -4.71 11.37
C TYR A 371 -12.53 -5.47 11.42
N ILE A 372 -12.37 -6.48 10.56
CA ILE A 372 -11.12 -7.22 10.42
C ILE A 372 -10.00 -6.33 9.90
N ALA A 373 -10.25 -5.53 8.86
CA ALA A 373 -9.25 -4.62 8.32
C ALA A 373 -8.78 -3.57 9.35
N GLU A 374 -9.72 -2.92 10.04
CA GLU A 374 -9.42 -1.95 11.10
C GLU A 374 -8.55 -2.59 12.19
N CYS A 375 -8.89 -3.81 12.61
CA CYS A 375 -8.10 -4.55 13.59
C CYS A 375 -6.70 -4.88 13.05
N CYS A 376 -6.57 -5.36 11.82
CA CYS A 376 -5.25 -5.63 11.23
C CYS A 376 -4.37 -4.38 11.22
N SER A 377 -4.89 -3.24 10.75
CA SER A 377 -4.13 -1.99 10.70
C SER A 377 -3.75 -1.48 12.10
N HIS A 378 -4.65 -1.58 13.07
CA HIS A 378 -4.40 -1.24 14.48
C HIS A 378 -3.26 -2.07 15.08
N GLU A 379 -3.32 -3.39 14.91
CA GLU A 379 -2.34 -4.30 15.48
C GLU A 379 -0.99 -4.18 14.78
N VAL A 380 -0.97 -3.98 13.46
CA VAL A 380 0.26 -3.62 12.73
C VAL A 380 0.82 -2.28 13.24
N GLY A 381 -0.02 -1.29 13.53
CA GLY A 381 0.38 -0.01 14.13
C GLY A 381 1.13 -0.19 15.47
N HIS A 382 0.67 -1.10 16.33
CA HIS A 382 1.42 -1.47 17.54
C HIS A 382 2.79 -2.07 17.23
N THR A 383 2.88 -2.97 16.24
CA THR A 383 4.17 -3.56 15.85
C THR A 383 5.16 -2.52 15.33
N LEU A 384 4.66 -1.40 14.80
CA LEU A 384 5.43 -0.23 14.33
C LEU A 384 5.73 0.79 15.45
N GLY A 385 5.29 0.53 16.67
CA GLY A 385 5.63 1.32 17.87
C GLY A 385 4.53 2.25 18.38
N LEU A 386 3.33 2.23 17.79
CA LEU A 386 2.24 3.11 18.20
C LEU A 386 1.57 2.65 19.51
N ALA A 387 0.99 3.59 20.24
CA ALA A 387 0.12 3.38 21.38
C ALA A 387 -1.31 3.80 21.02
N HIS A 388 -2.28 3.43 21.86
CA HIS A 388 -3.69 3.71 21.57
C HIS A 388 -4.00 5.22 21.50
N ASP A 389 -4.91 5.58 20.60
CA ASP A 389 -5.55 6.89 20.53
C ASP A 389 -6.85 6.90 21.33
N GLY A 390 -6.77 7.45 22.54
CA GLY A 390 -7.91 7.60 23.43
C GLY A 390 -8.45 9.03 23.52
N LYS A 391 -9.59 9.17 24.19
CA LYS A 391 -10.23 10.47 24.48
C LYS A 391 -10.80 10.49 25.89
N ASP A 392 -10.49 11.55 26.62
CA ASP A 392 -10.86 11.80 28.00
C ASP A 392 -10.44 10.64 28.93
N SER A 393 -11.37 9.75 29.27
CA SER A 393 -11.11 8.56 30.10
C SER A 393 -11.18 7.25 29.32
N THR A 394 -11.38 7.30 28.00
CA THR A 394 -11.53 6.13 27.15
C THR A 394 -10.24 5.88 26.39
N THR A 395 -9.73 4.65 26.41
CA THR A 395 -8.47 4.30 25.72
C THR A 395 -8.62 4.15 24.21
N TYR A 396 -9.78 3.68 23.75
CA TYR A 396 -10.07 3.54 22.32
C TYR A 396 -11.07 4.60 21.90
N TYR A 397 -10.60 5.67 21.25
CA TYR A 397 -11.50 6.69 20.77
C TYR A 397 -12.30 6.19 19.55
N ALA A 398 -13.63 6.14 19.68
CA ALA A 398 -14.54 5.67 18.62
C ALA A 398 -14.81 6.69 17.49
N GLY A 399 -14.06 7.80 17.49
CA GLY A 399 -14.21 8.89 16.53
C GLY A 399 -15.47 9.73 16.72
N HIS A 400 -15.82 10.48 15.66
CA HIS A 400 -16.97 11.38 15.61
C HIS A 400 -17.40 11.65 14.17
N GLY A 401 -18.44 12.45 13.96
CA GLY A 401 -18.99 12.70 12.63
C GLY A 401 -19.78 11.53 12.06
N SER A 402 -20.22 11.67 10.80
CA SER A 402 -21.10 10.73 10.10
C SER A 402 -20.92 10.84 8.58
N GLY A 403 -21.36 9.82 7.84
CA GLY A 403 -21.21 9.77 6.38
C GLY A 403 -19.75 9.57 5.97
N ALA A 404 -19.43 9.91 4.72
CA ALA A 404 -18.09 9.71 4.15
C ALA A 404 -16.96 10.40 4.94
N VAL A 405 -17.27 11.52 5.62
CA VAL A 405 -16.32 12.30 6.43
C VAL A 405 -16.41 11.98 7.92
N GLY A 406 -17.16 10.94 8.32
CA GLY A 406 -17.16 10.45 9.69
C GLY A 406 -15.80 9.82 9.99
N TRP A 407 -15.10 10.38 10.98
CA TRP A 407 -13.68 10.14 11.22
C TRP A 407 -13.41 9.40 12.53
N ALA A 408 -12.45 8.47 12.53
CA ALA A 408 -11.84 7.90 13.73
C ALA A 408 -10.33 7.68 13.55
N PRO A 409 -9.53 7.72 14.64
CA PRO A 409 -8.13 7.32 14.58
C PRO A 409 -7.98 5.80 14.49
N ILE A 410 -7.03 5.32 13.68
CA ILE A 410 -6.72 3.88 13.51
C ILE A 410 -6.30 3.23 14.84
N MET A 411 -5.48 3.92 15.65
CA MET A 411 -5.08 3.43 16.97
C MET A 411 -6.18 3.61 18.04
N GLY A 412 -7.38 4.06 17.66
CA GLY A 412 -8.59 4.07 18.49
C GLY A 412 -9.50 2.89 18.18
N ASN A 413 -10.80 3.16 18.03
CA ASN A 413 -11.79 2.17 17.59
C ASN A 413 -12.56 2.67 16.36
N GLY A 414 -12.00 2.41 15.18
CA GLY A 414 -12.51 2.86 13.88
C GLY A 414 -13.69 2.06 13.30
N TYR A 415 -14.16 0.99 13.96
CA TYR A 415 -15.14 0.05 13.40
C TYR A 415 -16.38 0.72 12.78
N TYR A 416 -16.84 1.83 13.37
CA TYR A 416 -18.11 2.49 13.02
C TYR A 416 -17.92 3.87 12.39
N LYS A 417 -16.82 4.08 11.66
CA LYS A 417 -16.52 5.31 10.92
C LYS A 417 -16.00 4.99 9.54
N THR A 418 -16.43 5.76 8.54
CA THR A 418 -16.06 5.50 7.14
C THR A 418 -14.62 5.90 6.86
N LEU A 419 -14.19 7.06 7.37
CA LEU A 419 -12.82 7.54 7.25
C LEU A 419 -12.03 7.17 8.51
N THR A 420 -11.00 6.34 8.38
CA THR A 420 -10.07 6.00 9.44
C THR A 420 -8.67 6.40 9.03
N GLN A 421 -7.95 7.08 9.92
CA GLN A 421 -6.64 7.65 9.60
C GLN A 421 -5.68 7.53 10.78
N TRP A 422 -4.39 7.61 10.51
CA TRP A 422 -3.38 7.82 11.55
C TRP A 422 -3.60 9.15 12.27
N SER A 423 -3.11 9.28 13.49
CA SER A 423 -3.43 10.41 14.36
C SER A 423 -2.17 11.12 14.86
N LYS A 424 -2.38 12.32 15.37
CA LYS A 424 -1.44 12.91 16.35
C LYS A 424 -2.11 13.54 17.56
N GLY A 425 -3.33 13.09 17.84
CA GLY A 425 -4.12 13.58 18.98
C GLY A 425 -4.51 15.05 18.88
N GLU A 426 -4.85 15.55 17.68
CA GLU A 426 -5.26 16.96 17.49
C GLU A 426 -6.64 17.29 18.06
N TYR A 427 -7.44 16.27 18.39
CA TYR A 427 -8.78 16.43 18.94
C TYR A 427 -8.76 16.75 20.44
N SER A 428 -9.73 17.53 20.89
CA SER A 428 -9.90 17.89 22.28
C SER A 428 -10.09 16.65 23.15
N GLY A 429 -9.33 16.57 24.25
CA GLY A 429 -9.36 15.46 25.19
C GLY A 429 -8.51 14.25 24.78
N ALA A 430 -7.71 14.33 23.72
CA ALA A 430 -6.79 13.24 23.36
C ALA A 430 -5.91 12.82 24.55
N THR A 431 -5.88 11.52 24.84
CA THR A 431 -5.06 10.95 25.92
C THR A 431 -3.65 10.56 25.44
N ASN A 432 -3.47 10.47 24.13
CA ASN A 432 -2.20 10.25 23.43
C ASN A 432 -2.01 11.35 22.38
N THR A 433 -0.76 11.80 22.21
CA THR A 433 -0.37 12.83 21.23
C THR A 433 0.91 12.41 20.50
N GLN A 434 1.11 11.10 20.32
CA GLN A 434 2.16 10.57 19.46
C GLN A 434 2.00 11.11 18.04
N ASP A 435 3.10 11.40 17.35
CA ASP A 435 3.03 11.67 15.91
C ASP A 435 3.14 10.33 15.19
N ASP A 436 1.99 9.71 14.91
CA ASP A 436 1.94 8.36 14.35
C ASP A 436 2.71 8.24 13.04
N LEU A 437 2.54 9.23 12.14
CA LEU A 437 3.18 9.23 10.85
C LEU A 437 4.71 9.32 10.99
N ALA A 438 5.21 10.16 11.90
CA ALA A 438 6.64 10.25 12.19
C ALA A 438 7.20 8.98 12.84
N ILE A 439 6.43 8.28 13.67
CA ILE A 439 6.85 7.01 14.28
C ILE A 439 6.89 5.90 13.22
N ILE A 440 5.85 5.75 12.41
CA ILE A 440 5.79 4.74 11.35
C ILE A 440 6.95 4.95 10.37
N ALA A 441 7.13 6.18 9.87
CA ALA A 441 8.19 6.51 8.92
C ALA A 441 9.58 6.66 9.55
N SER A 442 9.74 6.37 10.84
CA SER A 442 11.01 6.54 11.55
C SER A 442 12.10 5.58 11.04
N ASN A 443 13.36 5.97 11.25
CA ASN A 443 14.51 5.11 10.97
C ASN A 443 14.52 3.81 11.78
N THR A 444 13.77 3.73 12.89
CA THR A 444 13.61 2.51 13.68
C THR A 444 12.93 1.42 12.87
N ASN A 445 11.87 1.76 12.14
CA ASN A 445 11.13 0.80 11.29
C ASN A 445 11.81 0.60 9.93
N GLY A 446 12.61 1.58 9.49
CA GLY A 446 13.63 1.37 8.45
C GLY A 446 13.14 1.42 7.00
N PHE A 447 11.94 1.96 6.75
CA PHE A 447 11.39 2.10 5.38
C PHE A 447 10.97 3.52 4.98
N GLY A 448 10.44 4.35 5.89
CA GLY A 448 10.06 5.73 5.58
C GLY A 448 8.84 5.88 4.66
N TYR A 449 8.64 7.07 4.11
CA TYR A 449 7.59 7.33 3.11
C TYR A 449 7.96 6.77 1.74
N ARG A 450 6.96 6.62 0.86
CA ARG A 450 7.22 6.44 -0.58
C ARG A 450 7.97 7.65 -1.14
N ASN A 451 8.57 7.46 -2.31
CA ASN A 451 9.10 8.59 -3.06
C ASN A 451 7.93 9.34 -3.71
N ASP A 452 8.03 10.67 -3.73
CA ASP A 452 7.18 11.59 -4.49
C ASP A 452 7.05 11.14 -5.96
N ASP A 453 5.81 10.99 -6.45
CA ASP A 453 5.50 10.58 -7.81
C ASP A 453 5.22 11.75 -8.75
N HIS A 454 4.83 12.93 -8.23
CA HIS A 454 4.55 14.12 -9.01
C HIS A 454 5.08 15.41 -8.37
N SER A 455 5.89 16.15 -9.11
CA SER A 455 6.56 17.31 -8.53
C SER A 455 5.60 18.45 -8.12
N SER A 456 5.81 18.98 -6.91
CA SER A 456 5.21 20.23 -6.40
C SER A 456 5.69 21.54 -7.04
N LYS A 457 6.37 21.47 -8.19
CA LYS A 457 6.87 22.63 -8.93
C LYS A 457 6.30 22.66 -10.34
N LYS A 458 5.76 23.83 -10.70
CA LYS A 458 5.28 24.14 -12.05
C LYS A 458 6.28 23.83 -13.18
N GLN A 459 7.59 24.05 -12.97
CA GLN A 459 8.61 23.83 -14.00
C GLN A 459 8.85 22.35 -14.33
N THR A 460 8.44 21.46 -13.43
CA THR A 460 8.60 20.01 -13.52
C THR A 460 7.26 19.32 -13.27
N ALA A 461 6.16 20.00 -13.59
CA ALA A 461 4.81 19.46 -13.50
C ALA A 461 4.66 18.28 -14.46
N SER A 462 3.90 17.27 -14.05
CA SER A 462 3.61 16.12 -14.90
C SER A 462 2.60 16.52 -15.98
N VAL A 463 2.86 16.15 -17.23
CA VAL A 463 1.90 16.35 -18.32
C VAL A 463 0.85 15.26 -18.26
N ILE A 464 -0.45 15.59 -18.33
CA ILE A 464 -1.50 14.57 -18.45
C ILE A 464 -1.80 14.32 -19.94
N PRO A 465 -1.66 13.07 -20.42
CA PRO A 465 -2.07 12.69 -21.77
C PRO A 465 -3.51 13.05 -22.08
N ARG A 466 -3.73 13.64 -23.26
CA ARG A 466 -5.04 13.93 -23.84
C ARG A 466 -5.32 12.97 -24.98
N ASN A 467 -6.47 12.28 -24.93
CA ASN A 467 -6.89 11.39 -26.02
C ASN A 467 -7.63 12.15 -27.14
N ALA A 468 -7.97 11.44 -28.22
CA ALA A 468 -8.67 12.00 -29.39
C ALA A 468 -10.09 12.56 -29.11
N ASN A 469 -10.65 12.27 -27.93
CA ASN A 469 -11.95 12.80 -27.48
C ASN A 469 -11.79 13.94 -26.45
N ASP A 470 -10.59 14.51 -26.35
CA ASP A 470 -10.24 15.57 -25.40
C ASP A 470 -10.38 15.15 -23.92
N GLN A 471 -10.32 13.85 -23.65
CA GLN A 471 -10.36 13.31 -22.30
C GLN A 471 -8.94 13.11 -21.77
N ILE A 472 -8.79 13.32 -20.46
CA ILE A 472 -7.53 13.15 -19.75
C ILE A 472 -7.70 12.16 -18.60
N SER A 473 -6.62 11.45 -18.26
CA SER A 473 -6.57 10.59 -17.08
C SER A 473 -5.18 10.50 -16.50
N ALA A 474 -5.07 10.54 -15.18
CA ALA A 474 -3.83 10.33 -14.43
C ALA A 474 -4.13 9.69 -13.07
N THR A 475 -3.08 9.24 -12.39
CA THR A 475 -3.13 8.70 -11.02
C THR A 475 -1.95 9.25 -10.26
N GLY A 476 -2.07 9.45 -8.95
CA GLY A 476 -0.96 9.85 -8.08
C GLY A 476 -1.20 9.44 -6.64
N VAL A 477 -0.22 9.69 -5.76
CA VAL A 477 -0.25 9.35 -4.34
C VAL A 477 0.23 10.54 -3.51
N ILE A 478 -0.66 11.07 -2.67
CA ILE A 478 -0.26 12.04 -1.64
C ILE A 478 0.34 11.27 -0.47
N GLU A 479 1.67 11.21 -0.40
CA GLU A 479 2.44 10.42 0.56
C GLU A 479 2.83 11.21 1.83
N THR A 480 2.86 12.55 1.74
CA THR A 480 3.05 13.41 2.91
C THR A 480 2.06 14.57 2.99
N ARG A 481 1.84 15.11 4.20
CA ARG A 481 0.92 16.25 4.40
C ARG A 481 1.26 17.49 3.55
N GLY A 482 2.55 17.69 3.26
CA GLY A 482 3.03 18.84 2.52
C GLY A 482 3.08 18.61 1.00
N ASP A 483 2.71 17.42 0.55
CA ASP A 483 2.78 17.04 -0.84
C ASP A 483 1.66 17.69 -1.66
N VAL A 484 2.03 18.11 -2.87
CA VAL A 484 1.18 18.79 -3.83
C VAL A 484 1.61 18.33 -5.21
N ASP A 485 0.77 17.54 -5.85
CA ASP A 485 1.01 17.05 -7.19
C ASP A 485 0.56 18.09 -8.21
N ILE A 486 1.47 18.55 -9.05
CA ILE A 486 1.17 19.53 -10.09
C ILE A 486 1.17 18.87 -11.46
N PHE A 487 0.04 19.02 -12.14
CA PHE A 487 -0.16 18.57 -13.51
C PHE A 487 -0.31 19.74 -14.48
N GLU A 488 0.32 19.65 -15.64
CA GLU A 488 0.15 20.58 -16.75
C GLU A 488 -0.97 20.11 -17.68
N LEU A 489 -1.83 21.06 -18.09
CA LEU A 489 -2.99 20.85 -18.95
C LEU A 489 -2.99 21.85 -20.10
N GLU A 490 -3.23 21.39 -21.32
CA GLU A 490 -3.51 22.26 -22.46
C GLU A 490 -4.98 22.18 -22.87
N SER A 491 -5.69 23.31 -22.76
CA SER A 491 -7.11 23.39 -23.10
C SER A 491 -7.34 24.35 -24.25
N GLY A 492 -8.31 24.03 -25.11
CA GLY A 492 -8.93 25.01 -25.99
C GLY A 492 -9.85 25.96 -25.23
N SER A 493 -10.50 26.86 -25.97
CA SER A 493 -11.53 27.74 -25.38
C SER A 493 -12.85 26.99 -25.26
N GLY A 494 -13.39 26.90 -24.04
CA GLY A 494 -14.67 26.25 -23.81
C GLY A 494 -14.80 25.61 -22.43
N SER A 495 -15.72 24.66 -22.33
CA SER A 495 -16.04 23.97 -21.09
C SER A 495 -14.97 22.94 -20.74
N VAL A 496 -14.52 22.97 -19.50
CA VAL A 496 -13.60 21.99 -18.92
C VAL A 496 -14.22 21.38 -17.68
N THR A 497 -14.10 20.06 -17.53
CA THR A 497 -14.42 19.32 -16.30
C THR A 497 -13.21 18.52 -15.85
N LEU A 498 -12.84 18.65 -14.59
CA LEU A 498 -11.75 17.91 -13.95
C LEU A 498 -12.33 17.27 -12.69
N GLU A 499 -12.22 15.96 -12.58
CA GLU A 499 -12.72 15.15 -11.48
C GLU A 499 -11.54 14.41 -10.88
N VAL A 500 -11.30 14.63 -9.59
CA VAL A 500 -10.24 13.96 -8.84
C VAL A 500 -10.90 13.23 -7.69
N GLN A 501 -10.66 11.92 -7.61
CA GLN A 501 -11.30 11.06 -6.63
C GLN A 501 -10.27 10.14 -6.00
N PRO A 502 -10.49 9.68 -4.75
CA PRO A 502 -9.61 8.68 -4.18
C PRO A 502 -9.61 7.40 -5.04
N ALA A 503 -8.46 6.74 -5.16
CA ALA A 503 -8.26 5.65 -6.13
C ALA A 503 -9.11 4.40 -5.84
N ASN A 504 -9.61 4.29 -4.61
CA ASN A 504 -10.57 3.28 -4.20
C ASN A 504 -11.57 3.90 -3.22
N SER A 505 -12.73 3.26 -3.05
CA SER A 505 -13.82 3.75 -2.19
C SER A 505 -13.54 3.67 -0.69
N ILE A 506 -12.34 3.23 -0.30
CA ILE A 506 -11.92 2.99 1.08
C ILE A 506 -10.59 3.70 1.38
N ALA A 507 -10.31 4.76 0.63
CA ALA A 507 -9.09 5.51 0.76
C ALA A 507 -9.15 6.48 1.94
N ASN A 508 -7.96 6.85 2.41
CA ASN A 508 -7.79 7.71 3.58
C ASN A 508 -7.53 9.17 3.22
N VAL A 509 -7.64 9.54 1.95
CA VAL A 509 -7.39 10.90 1.46
C VAL A 509 -8.69 11.66 1.24
N ASP A 510 -8.74 12.88 1.77
CA ASP A 510 -9.69 13.94 1.45
C ASP A 510 -9.00 14.91 0.51
N LEU A 511 -9.50 15.04 -0.72
CA LEU A 511 -8.82 15.73 -1.81
C LEU A 511 -9.28 17.19 -1.95
N MET A 512 -8.31 18.07 -2.15
CA MET A 512 -8.53 19.44 -2.63
C MET A 512 -7.81 19.66 -3.94
N VAL A 513 -8.50 20.33 -4.86
CA VAL A 513 -8.01 20.59 -6.21
C VAL A 513 -8.03 22.08 -6.47
N GLU A 514 -6.95 22.61 -7.05
CA GLU A 514 -6.81 24.02 -7.43
C GLU A 514 -6.35 24.11 -8.89
N LEU A 515 -7.01 24.94 -9.69
CA LEU A 515 -6.66 25.18 -11.09
C LEU A 515 -6.05 26.57 -11.24
N TYR A 516 -4.84 26.64 -11.80
CA TYR A 516 -4.08 27.85 -12.02
C TYR A 516 -3.86 28.13 -13.51
N ASP A 517 -3.70 29.40 -13.88
CA ASP A 517 -3.30 29.81 -15.23
C ASP A 517 -1.78 29.67 -15.47
N ALA A 518 -1.35 29.95 -16.71
CA ALA A 518 0.05 29.97 -17.11
C ALA A 518 0.92 31.00 -16.34
N GLN A 519 0.33 31.99 -15.68
CA GLN A 519 1.04 32.99 -14.86
C GLN A 519 1.07 32.64 -13.36
N GLY A 520 0.35 31.58 -12.95
CA GLY A 520 0.22 31.16 -11.55
C GLY A 520 -0.91 31.88 -10.79
N SER A 521 -1.88 32.47 -11.49
CA SER A 521 -3.09 32.99 -10.87
C SER A 521 -4.11 31.87 -10.66
N LEU A 522 -4.68 31.77 -9.46
CA LEU A 522 -5.73 30.81 -9.15
C LEU A 522 -7.02 31.16 -9.92
N ILE A 523 -7.54 30.20 -10.68
CA ILE A 523 -8.78 30.29 -11.45
C ILE A 523 -9.94 29.72 -10.65
N SER A 524 -9.76 28.50 -10.12
CA SER A 524 -10.82 27.75 -9.44
C SER A 524 -10.22 26.84 -8.36
N THR A 525 -11.02 26.55 -7.34
CA THR A 525 -10.69 25.59 -6.28
C THR A 525 -11.91 24.75 -5.94
N ALA A 526 -11.70 23.47 -5.62
CA ALA A 526 -12.72 22.53 -5.23
C ALA A 526 -12.27 21.71 -4.01
N ASN A 527 -13.06 21.77 -2.95
CA ASN A 527 -13.00 20.93 -1.75
C ASN A 527 -14.44 20.83 -1.21
N PRO A 528 -15.23 19.86 -1.66
CA PRO A 528 -16.60 19.69 -1.20
C PRO A 528 -16.60 19.09 0.22
N GLY A 529 -17.01 19.86 1.22
CA GLY A 529 -16.93 19.46 2.63
C GLY A 529 -17.84 18.30 3.10
N SER A 530 -18.34 17.44 2.22
CA SER A 530 -19.03 16.20 2.65
C SER A 530 -18.62 14.98 1.84
N LEU A 531 -17.63 15.14 0.96
CA LEU A 531 -17.12 14.11 0.07
C LEU A 531 -15.60 14.15 0.11
N LEU A 532 -14.96 13.03 -0.24
CA LEU A 532 -13.50 12.93 -0.31
C LEU A 532 -12.94 13.21 -1.71
N ASN A 533 -13.82 13.29 -2.72
CA ASN A 533 -13.47 13.64 -4.10
C ASN A 533 -13.69 15.14 -4.34
N ALA A 534 -13.00 15.71 -5.33
CA ALA A 534 -13.12 17.10 -5.71
C ALA A 534 -13.31 17.23 -7.23
N SER A 535 -14.19 18.14 -7.66
CA SER A 535 -14.40 18.40 -9.09
C SER A 535 -14.48 19.89 -9.41
N ILE A 536 -13.86 20.26 -10.53
CA ILE A 536 -13.90 21.60 -11.12
C ILE A 536 -14.64 21.51 -12.44
N SER A 537 -15.68 22.32 -12.61
CA SER A 537 -16.31 22.57 -13.91
C SER A 537 -16.28 24.07 -14.19
N THR A 538 -15.58 24.48 -15.25
CA THR A 538 -15.36 25.89 -15.56
C THR A 538 -15.26 26.15 -17.07
N GLN A 539 -15.24 27.41 -17.47
CA GLN A 539 -14.93 27.85 -18.83
C GLN A 539 -13.51 28.39 -18.86
N LEU A 540 -12.69 27.88 -19.78
CA LEU A 540 -11.33 28.34 -19.99
C LEU A 540 -11.19 29.01 -21.36
N ASP A 541 -10.23 29.91 -21.47
CA ASP A 541 -9.71 30.35 -22.76
C ASP A 541 -8.72 29.29 -23.29
N SER A 542 -8.31 29.41 -24.55
CA SER A 542 -7.25 28.54 -25.06
C SER A 542 -5.92 28.89 -24.37
N GLY A 543 -5.24 27.87 -23.84
CA GLY A 543 -3.92 28.03 -23.22
C GLY A 543 -3.52 26.88 -22.29
N THR A 544 -2.37 27.09 -21.64
CA THR A 544 -1.80 26.17 -20.65
C THR A 544 -2.29 26.51 -19.25
N TYR A 545 -2.63 25.46 -18.50
CA TYR A 545 -3.14 25.51 -17.14
C TYR A 545 -2.42 24.50 -16.25
N TYR A 546 -2.50 24.70 -14.94
CA TYR A 546 -1.86 23.83 -13.96
C TYR A 546 -2.88 23.38 -12.93
N LEU A 547 -3.08 22.07 -12.84
CA LEU A 547 -3.93 21.44 -11.83
C LEU A 547 -3.06 21.02 -10.65
N HIS A 548 -3.34 21.57 -9.48
CA HIS A 548 -2.72 21.18 -8.24
C HIS A 548 -3.68 20.22 -7.53
N VAL A 549 -3.23 19.00 -7.27
CA VAL A 549 -3.91 18.02 -6.42
C VAL A 549 -3.16 17.95 -5.10
N LYS A 550 -3.89 18.04 -4.00
CA LYS A 550 -3.32 17.91 -2.65
C LYS A 550 -4.36 17.40 -1.68
N ALA A 551 -3.90 16.92 -0.54
CA ALA A 551 -4.80 16.56 0.54
C ALA A 551 -5.28 17.78 1.34
N THR A 552 -6.42 17.61 2.00
CA THR A 552 -7.02 18.54 2.97
C THR A 552 -7.62 17.74 4.12
N GLY A 553 -8.25 18.41 5.07
CA GLY A 553 -9.21 17.78 5.97
C GLY A 553 -10.58 18.44 5.90
N TYR A 554 -11.52 17.89 6.66
CA TYR A 554 -12.86 18.41 6.83
C TYR A 554 -13.06 19.07 8.19
N GLY A 555 -13.33 20.39 8.20
CA GLY A 555 -13.67 21.12 9.43
C GLY A 555 -12.46 21.30 10.35
N THR A 556 -12.52 20.71 11.54
CA THR A 556 -11.44 20.73 12.55
C THR A 556 -11.30 19.32 13.13
N ALA A 557 -10.19 19.04 13.81
CA ALA A 557 -10.00 17.73 14.47
C ALA A 557 -11.10 17.39 15.50
N ASP A 558 -11.89 18.37 15.98
CA ASP A 558 -13.00 18.14 16.91
C ASP A 558 -14.36 17.88 16.22
N THR A 559 -14.48 18.25 14.95
CA THR A 559 -15.74 18.26 14.21
C THR A 559 -15.69 17.46 12.91
N GLY A 560 -14.53 16.93 12.56
CA GLY A 560 -14.22 16.18 11.34
C GLY A 560 -12.78 15.67 11.39
N SER A 561 -12.03 15.90 10.31
CA SER A 561 -10.64 15.47 10.16
C SER A 561 -9.73 16.67 9.89
N SER A 562 -8.49 16.62 10.38
CA SER A 562 -7.45 17.52 9.89
C SER A 562 -6.82 16.96 8.60
N ASP A 563 -6.02 17.77 7.94
CA ASP A 563 -5.17 17.37 6.81
C ASP A 563 -3.95 16.53 7.24
N TYR A 564 -3.78 16.22 8.54
CA TYR A 564 -2.56 15.59 9.04
C TYR A 564 -2.25 14.22 8.42
N ALA A 565 -3.25 13.33 8.37
CA ALA A 565 -3.13 11.97 7.85
C ALA A 565 -4.13 11.71 6.72
N SER A 566 -4.56 12.78 6.07
CA SER A 566 -5.28 12.72 4.81
C SER A 566 -4.27 12.43 3.71
N LEU A 567 -4.01 11.15 3.46
CA LEU A 567 -2.94 10.67 2.59
C LEU A 567 -3.43 9.45 1.81
N GLY A 568 -2.87 9.23 0.63
CA GLY A 568 -3.21 8.07 -0.21
C GLY A 568 -3.38 8.40 -1.68
N ALA A 569 -3.72 7.37 -2.45
CA ALA A 569 -3.83 7.43 -3.89
C ALA A 569 -5.12 8.07 -4.39
N TYR A 570 -5.03 8.71 -5.56
CA TYR A 570 -6.15 9.28 -6.27
C TYR A 570 -6.08 9.00 -7.77
N THR A 571 -7.22 9.16 -8.44
CA THR A 571 -7.30 9.21 -9.91
C THR A 571 -7.87 10.54 -10.37
N ILE A 572 -7.39 11.00 -11.53
CA ILE A 572 -7.90 12.16 -12.25
C ILE A 572 -8.62 11.65 -13.48
N HIS A 573 -9.82 12.16 -13.72
CA HIS A 573 -10.53 12.07 -14.99
C HIS A 573 -10.96 13.47 -15.41
N GLY A 574 -10.84 13.80 -16.69
CA GLY A 574 -11.25 15.11 -17.16
C GLY A 574 -11.69 15.12 -18.61
N GLN A 575 -12.41 16.18 -18.95
CA GLN A 575 -12.80 16.56 -20.29
C GLN A 575 -12.29 17.99 -20.50
N LEU A 576 -11.35 18.16 -21.41
CA LEU A 576 -10.86 19.47 -21.82
C LEU A 576 -11.70 20.01 -22.96
N ALA A 577 -11.65 21.33 -23.16
CA ALA A 577 -12.25 21.93 -24.34
C ALA A 577 -11.39 21.62 -25.56
N SER A 578 -12.04 21.28 -26.68
CA SER A 578 -11.37 21.03 -27.95
C SER A 578 -10.42 22.17 -28.28
N ASP A 579 -9.13 21.85 -28.46
CA ASP A 579 -8.23 22.83 -29.01
C ASP A 579 -8.69 23.11 -30.44
N SER A 580 -8.86 24.38 -30.75
CA SER A 580 -9.38 24.82 -32.05
C SER A 580 -8.41 24.56 -33.20
N GLN A 581 -7.21 24.03 -32.92
CA GLN A 581 -6.22 23.66 -33.91
C GLN A 581 -5.90 22.16 -33.79
N PRO A 582 -6.07 21.39 -34.87
CA PRO A 582 -5.68 19.99 -34.86
C PRO A 582 -4.17 19.88 -34.67
N SER A 583 -3.74 18.93 -33.83
CA SER A 583 -2.32 18.60 -33.66
C SER A 583 -1.72 18.13 -34.99
N PRO A 584 -0.39 18.17 -35.15
CA PRO A 584 0.27 17.63 -36.34
C PRO A 584 -0.06 16.14 -36.57
N TYR A 585 -0.19 15.34 -35.51
CA TYR A 585 -0.71 13.98 -35.62
C TYR A 585 -2.15 13.95 -36.16
N GLU A 586 -3.06 14.73 -35.57
CA GLU A 586 -4.47 14.79 -35.99
C GLU A 586 -4.62 15.24 -37.45
N LEU A 587 -3.76 16.15 -37.91
CA LEU A 587 -3.67 16.53 -39.31
C LEU A 587 -3.20 15.36 -40.19
N THR A 588 -2.24 14.57 -39.73
CA THR A 588 -1.69 13.42 -40.46
C THR A 588 -2.75 12.34 -40.68
N VAL A 589 -3.55 12.03 -39.65
CA VAL A 589 -4.61 11.01 -39.73
C VAL A 589 -5.97 11.56 -40.18
N SER A 590 -6.06 12.86 -40.48
CA SER A 590 -7.33 13.53 -40.80
C SER A 590 -8.02 13.01 -42.07
N SER A 591 -7.28 12.38 -42.98
CA SER A 591 -7.81 11.79 -44.21
C SER A 591 -8.48 10.42 -44.02
N LEU A 592 -8.17 9.73 -42.91
CA LEU A 592 -8.69 8.40 -42.59
C LEU A 592 -10.15 8.45 -42.07
N PRO A 593 -10.93 7.38 -42.25
CA PRO A 593 -12.16 7.14 -41.48
C PRO A 593 -11.89 7.19 -39.97
N GLU A 594 -12.86 7.62 -39.17
CA GLU A 594 -12.69 7.83 -37.72
C GLU A 594 -12.28 6.54 -36.99
N GLU A 595 -12.80 5.40 -37.45
CA GLU A 595 -12.50 4.07 -36.93
C GLU A 595 -11.06 3.60 -37.16
N ASP A 596 -10.30 4.26 -38.04
CA ASP A 596 -8.95 3.85 -38.46
C ASP A 596 -7.87 4.83 -37.96
N ARG A 597 -8.19 5.77 -37.06
CA ARG A 597 -7.29 6.85 -36.60
C ARG A 597 -6.46 6.50 -35.36
N ASP A 598 -6.63 5.32 -34.78
CA ASP A 598 -5.89 4.95 -33.56
C ASP A 598 -4.39 4.79 -33.87
N LEU A 599 -3.53 5.09 -32.90
CA LEU A 599 -2.08 5.03 -33.03
C LEU A 599 -1.59 3.63 -33.45
N GLY A 600 -2.34 2.60 -33.04
CA GLY A 600 -2.04 1.19 -33.31
C GLY A 600 -2.52 0.67 -34.66
N ASP A 601 -3.38 1.41 -35.37
CA ASP A 601 -3.98 0.96 -36.62
C ASP A 601 -3.00 1.08 -37.79
N ASP A 602 -3.18 0.20 -38.77
CA ASP A 602 -2.36 0.01 -39.99
C ASP A 602 -3.35 -0.11 -41.17
N PRO A 603 -3.99 1.01 -41.59
CA PRO A 603 -5.16 0.98 -42.47
C PRO A 603 -4.83 0.52 -43.90
N ASP A 604 -3.64 0.85 -44.37
CA ASP A 604 -3.15 0.45 -45.69
C ASP A 604 -2.52 -0.95 -45.71
N GLY A 605 -2.19 -1.50 -44.54
CA GLY A 605 -1.69 -2.86 -44.36
C GLY A 605 -0.23 -3.04 -44.77
N ASP A 606 0.56 -1.96 -44.80
CA ASP A 606 1.96 -2.00 -45.20
C ASP A 606 2.91 -2.44 -44.07
N GLY A 607 2.39 -2.49 -42.85
CA GLY A 607 3.11 -2.92 -41.66
C GLY A 607 3.52 -1.78 -40.72
N LEU A 608 3.34 -0.52 -41.11
CA LEU A 608 3.52 0.67 -40.28
C LEU A 608 2.17 1.09 -39.69
N ASN A 609 2.16 1.43 -38.41
CA ASN A 609 0.96 1.97 -37.79
C ASN A 609 0.91 3.49 -37.93
N ASN A 610 -0.24 4.10 -37.68
CA ASN A 610 -0.45 5.54 -37.78
C ASN A 610 0.59 6.38 -37.01
N LEU A 611 1.07 5.90 -35.85
CA LEU A 611 2.15 6.57 -35.11
C LEU A 611 3.50 6.52 -35.84
N ALA A 612 3.88 5.35 -36.38
CA ALA A 612 5.10 5.22 -37.16
C ALA A 612 5.01 6.04 -38.46
N GLU A 613 3.85 6.06 -39.10
CA GLU A 613 3.56 6.86 -40.28
C GLU A 613 3.75 8.36 -40.02
N HIS A 614 3.12 8.85 -38.94
CA HIS A 614 3.31 10.22 -38.49
C HIS A 614 4.78 10.53 -38.22
N ALA A 615 5.46 9.69 -37.42
CA ALA A 615 6.87 9.86 -37.05
C ALA A 615 7.83 9.85 -38.25
N LEU A 616 7.48 9.12 -39.32
CA LEU A 616 8.26 8.98 -40.56
C LEU A 616 7.83 9.96 -41.65
N GLY A 617 6.82 10.80 -41.40
CA GLY A 617 6.26 11.74 -42.35
C GLY A 617 5.68 11.05 -43.59
N THR A 618 5.20 9.83 -43.43
CA THR A 618 4.52 9.03 -44.45
C THR A 618 3.00 9.17 -44.32
N ASN A 619 2.26 8.62 -45.29
CA ASN A 619 0.82 8.83 -45.37
C ASN A 619 0.09 7.53 -45.03
N PRO A 620 -0.70 7.50 -43.94
CA PRO A 620 -1.31 6.27 -43.43
C PRO A 620 -2.36 5.63 -44.35
N ASP A 621 -2.76 6.33 -45.41
CA ASP A 621 -3.66 5.84 -46.45
C ASP A 621 -2.95 5.16 -47.63
N THR A 622 -1.61 5.16 -47.68
CA THR A 622 -0.87 4.78 -48.89
C THR A 622 0.31 3.88 -48.62
N LEU A 623 0.23 2.64 -49.15
CA LEU A 623 1.30 1.64 -49.08
C LEU A 623 2.70 2.23 -49.32
N ASP A 624 3.54 2.20 -48.29
CA ASP A 624 4.91 2.69 -48.39
C ASP A 624 5.92 1.58 -48.66
N THR A 625 7.03 1.96 -49.30
CA THR A 625 8.15 1.04 -49.55
C THR A 625 9.20 1.24 -48.46
N ILE A 626 9.24 0.33 -47.49
CA ILE A 626 10.12 0.41 -46.30
C ILE A 626 11.60 0.49 -46.71
N GLN A 627 12.15 1.71 -46.78
CA GLN A 627 13.59 2.00 -46.98
C GLN A 627 14.17 2.90 -45.86
N ASN A 628 13.43 3.17 -44.79
CA ASN A 628 13.79 4.18 -43.78
C ASN A 628 14.81 3.68 -42.73
N PHE A 629 15.06 2.38 -42.68
CA PHE A 629 16.02 1.75 -41.77
C PHE A 629 17.01 0.92 -42.59
N THR A 630 18.30 1.25 -42.50
CA THR A 630 19.35 0.56 -43.26
C THR A 630 20.33 -0.14 -42.33
N SER A 631 21.05 -1.11 -42.88
CA SER A 631 21.93 -2.07 -42.20
C SER A 631 22.80 -1.51 -41.07
N ILE A 632 22.82 -2.24 -39.96
CA ILE A 632 23.79 -2.10 -38.85
C ILE A 632 25.17 -2.54 -39.31
N GLU A 633 26.19 -1.69 -39.16
CA GLU A 633 27.60 -2.06 -39.34
C GLU A 633 28.28 -2.23 -37.96
N ALA A 634 28.98 -3.35 -37.76
CA ALA A 634 29.84 -3.51 -36.60
C ALA A 634 31.16 -2.74 -36.83
N LEU A 635 31.35 -1.64 -36.10
CA LEU A 635 32.55 -0.81 -36.20
C LEU A 635 33.75 -1.37 -35.40
N GLY A 636 33.56 -2.48 -34.69
CA GLY A 636 34.61 -3.18 -33.97
C GLY A 636 34.06 -4.15 -32.91
N PRO A 637 34.92 -4.75 -32.07
CA PRO A 637 34.51 -5.70 -31.03
C PRO A 637 33.77 -5.04 -29.84
N SER A 638 33.56 -3.71 -29.87
CA SER A 638 33.07 -2.93 -28.72
C SER A 638 32.15 -1.78 -29.11
N ALA A 639 31.63 -1.76 -30.35
CA ALA A 639 30.72 -0.72 -30.83
C ALA A 639 29.80 -1.26 -31.93
N ALA A 640 28.53 -0.89 -31.87
CA ALA A 640 27.53 -1.15 -32.91
C ALA A 640 26.99 0.19 -33.44
N GLU A 641 26.88 0.31 -34.77
CA GLU A 641 26.29 1.48 -35.43
C GLU A 641 24.88 1.14 -35.91
N PHE A 642 23.89 1.93 -35.47
CA PHE A 642 22.52 1.89 -35.97
C PHE A 642 22.23 3.15 -36.79
N ILE A 643 21.79 2.95 -38.04
CA ILE A 643 21.53 4.05 -38.99
C ILE A 643 20.03 4.16 -39.24
N ILE A 644 19.50 5.36 -38.99
CA ILE A 644 18.10 5.71 -39.23
C ILE A 644 18.00 6.94 -40.12
N ASP A 645 17.14 6.86 -41.15
CA ASP A 645 16.81 7.98 -42.02
C ASP A 645 15.46 8.57 -41.59
N LEU A 646 15.51 9.70 -40.89
CA LEU A 646 14.33 10.42 -40.40
C LEU A 646 13.92 11.55 -41.37
N PRO A 647 12.66 12.02 -41.29
CA PRO A 647 12.22 13.21 -42.01
C PRO A 647 13.16 14.42 -41.87
N ALA A 648 13.18 15.27 -42.89
CA ALA A 648 13.97 16.51 -42.87
C ALA A 648 13.48 17.47 -41.77
N GLU A 649 12.17 17.53 -41.57
CA GLU A 649 11.50 18.20 -40.47
C GLU A 649 10.89 17.12 -39.59
N ILE A 650 11.32 17.06 -38.32
CA ILE A 650 10.77 16.11 -37.34
C ILE A 650 9.30 16.52 -37.10
N PRO A 651 8.33 15.61 -37.27
CA PRO A 651 6.94 15.83 -36.88
C PRO A 651 6.89 16.26 -35.42
N ALA A 652 6.07 17.27 -35.09
CA ALA A 652 6.24 18.06 -33.88
C ALA A 652 6.32 17.20 -32.61
N ASP A 653 5.22 16.84 -31.98
CA ASP A 653 5.00 16.00 -30.81
C ASP A 653 5.54 14.56 -30.85
N THR A 654 6.63 14.24 -31.54
CA THR A 654 7.21 12.88 -31.67
C THR A 654 8.53 12.70 -30.91
N ILE A 655 8.60 11.67 -30.07
CA ILE A 655 9.83 11.23 -29.42
C ILE A 655 10.36 9.97 -30.10
N TYR A 656 11.66 10.00 -30.45
CA TYR A 656 12.41 8.85 -30.94
C TYR A 656 13.25 8.26 -29.81
N VAL A 657 13.00 7.01 -29.46
CA VAL A 657 13.78 6.27 -28.47
C VAL A 657 14.52 5.12 -29.16
N VAL A 658 15.85 5.15 -29.10
CA VAL A 658 16.69 4.03 -29.50
C VAL A 658 17.01 3.21 -28.26
N GLU A 659 16.62 1.95 -28.29
CA GLU A 659 16.81 1.04 -27.18
C GLU A 659 17.70 -0.14 -27.59
N ALA A 660 18.44 -0.68 -26.62
CA ALA A 660 19.26 -1.86 -26.79
C ALA A 660 18.96 -2.92 -25.72
N THR A 661 19.12 -4.19 -26.08
CA THR A 661 19.04 -5.32 -25.15
C THR A 661 20.04 -6.40 -25.55
N CYS A 662 20.35 -7.31 -24.63
CA CYS A 662 21.17 -8.48 -24.92
C CYS A 662 20.37 -9.72 -25.37
N ALA A 663 19.03 -9.70 -25.26
CA ALA A 663 18.17 -10.81 -25.67
C ALA A 663 16.84 -10.33 -26.27
N LEU A 664 16.50 -10.81 -27.47
CA LEU A 664 15.23 -10.50 -28.15
C LEU A 664 13.98 -10.89 -27.37
N GLU A 665 14.09 -11.93 -26.54
CA GLU A 665 12.99 -12.44 -25.71
C GLU A 665 12.89 -11.69 -24.37
N SER A 666 13.81 -10.77 -24.07
CA SER A 666 13.74 -9.96 -22.86
C SER A 666 12.75 -8.81 -23.04
N ASN A 667 11.95 -8.56 -22.00
CA ASN A 667 11.18 -7.32 -21.87
C ASN A 667 12.06 -6.15 -21.41
N GLU A 668 13.30 -6.40 -21.01
CA GLU A 668 14.24 -5.40 -20.54
C GLU A 668 15.02 -4.81 -21.73
N TRP A 669 14.55 -3.64 -22.17
CA TRP A 669 15.20 -2.80 -23.17
C TRP A 669 15.73 -1.55 -22.48
N THR A 670 16.99 -1.23 -22.69
CA THR A 670 17.62 -0.03 -22.13
C THR A 670 17.61 1.07 -23.19
N SER A 671 17.05 2.23 -22.86
CA SER A 671 17.18 3.42 -23.71
C SER A 671 18.63 3.88 -23.75
N ILE A 672 19.21 3.96 -24.95
CA ILE A 672 20.59 4.38 -25.16
C ILE A 672 20.71 5.70 -25.90
N ALA A 673 19.66 6.13 -26.61
CA ALA A 673 19.57 7.44 -27.24
C ALA A 673 18.11 7.90 -27.35
N ILE A 674 17.85 9.15 -27.00
CA ILE A 674 16.52 9.77 -27.07
C ILE A 674 16.63 11.09 -27.83
N CYS A 675 15.71 11.33 -28.76
CA CYS A 675 15.57 12.61 -29.47
C CYS A 675 14.13 13.10 -29.37
N SER A 676 13.94 14.33 -28.87
CA SER A 676 12.67 15.06 -28.85
C SER A 676 12.79 16.38 -29.63
N ASP A 677 11.69 17.14 -29.69
CA ASP A 677 11.30 18.34 -30.49
C ASP A 677 12.36 19.43 -30.76
N SER A 678 13.54 19.36 -30.15
CA SER A 678 14.72 20.19 -30.48
C SER A 678 15.63 19.61 -31.57
N GLY A 679 15.42 18.33 -31.94
CA GLY A 679 16.30 17.58 -32.83
C GLY A 679 17.68 17.26 -32.24
N GLN A 680 17.87 17.46 -30.94
CA GLN A 680 19.09 17.08 -30.20
C GLN A 680 18.92 15.69 -29.59
N TRP A 681 19.93 14.85 -29.77
CA TRP A 681 20.00 13.53 -29.15
C TRP A 681 20.64 13.61 -27.76
N SER A 682 20.12 12.83 -26.82
CA SER A 682 20.67 12.62 -25.48
C SER A 682 20.77 11.12 -25.19
N GLY A 683 21.58 10.71 -24.21
CA GLY A 683 21.79 9.31 -23.84
C GLY A 683 23.25 8.87 -23.91
N ASP A 684 23.48 7.59 -23.61
CA ASP A 684 24.82 6.99 -23.50
C ASP A 684 25.46 6.69 -24.86
N ALA A 685 24.65 6.54 -25.92
CA ALA A 685 25.15 6.36 -27.27
C ALA A 685 25.56 7.69 -27.90
N SER A 686 26.66 7.69 -28.64
CA SER A 686 27.08 8.89 -29.40
C SER A 686 26.32 8.95 -30.72
N VAL A 687 25.71 10.10 -31.03
CA VAL A 687 24.94 10.30 -32.26
C VAL A 687 25.64 11.31 -33.17
N SER A 688 25.72 10.99 -34.46
CA SER A 688 26.16 11.93 -35.50
C SER A 688 25.13 12.02 -36.62
N GLU A 689 25.00 13.20 -37.22
CA GLU A 689 24.04 13.48 -38.27
C GLU A 689 24.74 13.74 -39.62
N GLU A 690 24.19 13.18 -40.70
CA GLU A 690 24.55 13.48 -42.08
C GLU A 690 23.31 13.62 -42.97
N ILE A 691 23.51 14.09 -44.21
CA ILE A 691 22.40 14.16 -45.19
C ILE A 691 22.16 12.74 -45.73
N GLY A 692 20.96 12.22 -45.48
CA GLY A 692 20.49 10.93 -45.96
C GLY A 692 19.96 10.96 -47.39
N PRO A 693 19.57 9.80 -47.92
CA PRO A 693 18.93 9.68 -49.23
C PRO A 693 17.63 10.49 -49.29
N ASN A 694 17.27 10.96 -50.47
CA ASN A 694 16.01 11.67 -50.73
C ASN A 694 15.77 12.90 -49.85
N GLY A 695 16.84 13.53 -49.33
CA GLY A 695 16.76 14.73 -48.49
C GLY A 695 16.39 14.46 -47.03
N LYS A 696 16.35 13.20 -46.59
CA LYS A 696 16.16 12.81 -45.19
C LYS A 696 17.38 13.17 -44.33
N ARG A 697 17.18 13.29 -43.02
CA ARG A 697 18.28 13.41 -42.05
C ARG A 697 18.70 12.02 -41.63
N ARG A 698 19.97 11.69 -41.84
CA ARG A 698 20.54 10.39 -41.48
C ARG A 698 21.24 10.51 -40.14
N PHE A 699 20.80 9.74 -39.16
CA PHE A 699 21.46 9.65 -37.87
C PHE A 699 22.20 8.32 -37.76
N ARG A 700 23.46 8.42 -37.33
CA ARG A 700 24.30 7.29 -36.94
C ARG A 700 24.40 7.27 -35.43
N ILE A 701 23.80 6.27 -34.80
CA ILE A 701 23.80 6.06 -33.36
C ILE A 701 24.83 4.98 -33.05
N ASN A 702 25.88 5.35 -32.32
CA ASN A 702 26.96 4.45 -31.93
C ASN A 702 26.87 4.16 -30.44
N ASP A 703 26.56 2.92 -30.11
CA ASP A 703 26.51 2.44 -28.75
C ASP A 703 27.93 2.04 -28.29
N HIS A 704 28.38 2.57 -27.14
CA HIS A 704 29.72 2.35 -26.59
C HIS A 704 29.73 1.65 -25.22
N SER A 705 28.58 1.26 -24.66
CA SER A 705 28.58 0.71 -23.29
C SER A 705 29.13 -0.73 -23.24
N GLY A 706 30.31 -0.91 -22.61
CA GLY A 706 30.85 -2.23 -22.21
C GLY A 706 30.03 -2.84 -21.06
N GLU A 707 29.94 -4.16 -20.83
CA GLU A 707 31.03 -5.16 -20.75
C GLU A 707 30.67 -6.56 -21.31
N SER A 708 29.58 -6.76 -22.08
CA SER A 708 29.29 -8.08 -22.70
C SER A 708 28.66 -7.98 -24.10
N TRP A 709 29.50 -7.89 -25.14
CA TRP A 709 29.09 -7.71 -26.55
C TRP A 709 28.70 -9.00 -27.28
N THR A 710 28.45 -10.11 -26.57
CA THR A 710 28.19 -11.41 -27.23
C THR A 710 26.79 -11.54 -27.82
N CYS A 711 25.85 -10.69 -27.38
CA CYS A 711 24.50 -10.57 -27.92
C CYS A 711 24.02 -9.13 -27.70
N ARG A 712 23.74 -8.36 -28.76
CA ARG A 712 23.15 -7.02 -28.65
C ARG A 712 22.16 -6.78 -29.79
N PHE A 713 20.94 -6.42 -29.44
CA PHE A 713 19.84 -6.08 -30.33
C PHE A 713 19.49 -4.62 -30.10
N MET A 714 19.17 -3.91 -31.18
CA MET A 714 18.77 -2.50 -31.11
C MET A 714 17.42 -2.35 -31.80
N ARG A 715 16.63 -1.40 -31.30
CA ARG A 715 15.34 -1.04 -31.88
C ARG A 715 15.07 0.45 -31.75
N VAL A 716 14.13 0.94 -32.56
CA VAL A 716 13.56 2.27 -32.44
C VAL A 716 12.13 2.14 -31.99
N ARG A 717 11.75 2.94 -31.01
CA ARG A 717 10.40 3.08 -30.51
C ARG A 717 9.97 4.53 -30.72
N PHE A 718 8.76 4.69 -31.24
CA PHE A 718 8.13 5.99 -31.44
C PHE A 718 7.11 6.22 -30.34
N GLU A 719 7.11 7.41 -29.77
CA GLU A 719 6.11 7.87 -28.81
C GLU A 719 5.59 9.24 -29.25
N LEU A 720 4.36 9.57 -28.85
CA LEU A 720 3.97 10.98 -28.82
C LEU A 720 4.45 11.57 -27.50
N ALA A 721 4.94 12.81 -27.52
CA ALA A 721 5.37 13.53 -26.32
C ALA A 721 4.27 13.61 -25.23
N ASN A 722 3.01 13.38 -25.63
CA ASN A 722 1.81 13.46 -24.79
C ASN A 722 1.16 12.10 -24.51
N ASN A 723 1.85 10.96 -24.72
CA ASN A 723 1.34 9.61 -24.40
C ASN A 723 2.43 8.76 -23.73
N SER A 724 2.66 9.01 -22.43
CA SER A 724 3.39 8.09 -21.55
C SER A 724 2.42 7.24 -20.74
#